data_AF-A0A1B4FKC9-F1
#
_entry.id   AF-A0A1B4FKC9-F1
#
_cell.length_a   1.000
_cell.length_b   1.000
_cell.length_c   1.000
_cell.angle_alpha   90.00
_cell.angle_beta   90.00
_cell.angle_gamma   90.00
#
_symmetry.space_group_name_H-M   'P 1'
#
loop_
_entity.id
_entity.type
_entity.pdbx_description
1 polymer ?
#
loop_
_entity_poly.entity_id
_entity_poly.type
_entity_poly.pdbx_seq_one_letter_code
_entity_poly.pdbx_strand_id
1 'polypeptide(L)'
;MQSLCELATSAGTLTEQLENYLRSHADDSCKLLGVPAGTPLRVEIVDTGAPIETRRDDRAATLRIGEEDAQRVMAYTRSCNWANGIVLVPTLTRLVLAGAFDGLKAGEPRAMRAFAAGHKADPTRNLGLLWGALNLLALAGWVTLSSGDERADYALTPAGACVVECVNAQRPLFTRLADATSMLQHLHALCQRRRVNDDESALYAELVRICVDGWPLPAPRNDLERHVHAQLRTAMDGLLLGPTWVALDMPVFEKQGKQQGKVAASVFEAFDMRRDWVSIGDGWPHADGVALSAAWALMGHAGVADVDSEGARVQLNEAGRIHRPIAAPYAGLAASYLRTYALLDELLFGDPDPLDVDRDGHIDRVMNVYASSGAGSGPASREISTKIIRRLFDETPLDQQPAGISDMGCGDGSALRRLAQYVIQSTRRGRHLADYPLIVIGADYNESARSRAADTLSELGRVPGVHVRVIDADISQPDRYDEAVTASGLTVKAMDGSRRAARLGDLLHTFMFLVHNRRLDVRRGDAADAILERYLRQVDRTHLRGVVERYYPGQLTVSDDAALPIPLDEIKRAFRVAYSDAEGLVPGYVAAADLIDFVARWKPHAKHGFLVVEGHSPWAASLLDDAIADPGRWTRTEQLPAVFNWGMHFVSRQFMAPFDEFMLAMCLAGLSPRDAIHGRIHPEGFPGPDLLNEYRFFSIADYVAFDAADA
;
A
#
# COMPACT_ATOMS: atom_id res chain seq x y z
N MET A 1 -17.20 -23.16 14.34
CA MET A 1 -15.91 -22.45 14.42
C MET A 1 -16.22 -20.99 14.24
N GLN A 2 -15.86 -20.14 15.20
CA GLN A 2 -15.90 -18.69 14.98
C GLN A 2 -15.06 -18.37 13.75
N SER A 3 -15.57 -17.50 12.88
CA SER A 3 -14.79 -17.03 11.72
C SER A 3 -13.47 -16.44 12.24
N LEU A 4 -12.35 -16.69 11.54
CA LEU A 4 -11.06 -16.04 11.85
C LEU A 4 -11.17 -14.50 11.83
N CYS A 5 -12.24 -13.98 11.22
CA CYS A 5 -12.54 -12.56 11.10
C CYS A 5 -13.61 -12.05 12.11
N GLU A 6 -14.11 -12.87 13.05
CA GLU A 6 -15.04 -12.41 14.10
C GLU A 6 -14.35 -11.50 15.13
N LEU A 7 -14.96 -10.36 15.49
CA LEU A 7 -14.39 -9.42 16.48
C LEU A 7 -14.27 -10.08 17.85
N ALA A 8 -13.11 -9.88 18.48
CA ALA A 8 -12.93 -10.29 19.86
C ALA A 8 -13.80 -9.41 20.77
N THR A 9 -14.79 -10.02 21.40
CA THR A 9 -15.69 -9.37 22.36
C THR A 9 -15.22 -9.50 23.81
N SER A 10 -14.07 -10.15 24.03
CA SER A 10 -13.43 -10.32 25.34
C SER A 10 -11.91 -10.37 25.21
N ALA A 11 -11.20 -10.00 26.28
CA ALA A 11 -9.74 -10.09 26.35
C ALA A 11 -9.22 -11.52 26.10
N GLY A 12 -9.93 -12.55 26.56
CA GLY A 12 -9.56 -13.95 26.30
C GLY A 12 -9.58 -14.30 24.81
N THR A 13 -10.63 -13.87 24.10
CA THR A 13 -10.74 -14.08 22.64
C THR A 13 -9.65 -13.32 21.90
N LEU A 14 -9.33 -12.10 22.34
CA LEU A 14 -8.27 -11.29 21.72
C LEU A 14 -6.88 -11.91 21.92
N THR A 15 -6.61 -12.46 23.10
CA THR A 15 -5.38 -13.23 23.37
C THR A 15 -5.26 -14.42 22.44
N GLU A 16 -6.31 -15.23 22.31
CA GLU A 16 -6.31 -16.40 21.42
C GLU A 16 -6.06 -16.01 19.95
N GLN A 17 -6.66 -14.90 19.49
CA GLN A 17 -6.45 -14.40 18.13
C GLN A 17 -5.00 -13.99 17.88
N LEU A 18 -4.38 -13.27 18.83
CA LEU A 18 -2.99 -12.84 18.71
C LEU A 18 -2.00 -14.01 18.84
N GLU A 19 -2.27 -14.97 19.73
CA GLU A 19 -1.46 -16.20 19.81
C GLU A 19 -1.54 -17.00 18.50
N ASN A 20 -2.73 -17.09 17.91
CA ASN A 20 -2.90 -17.74 16.62
C ASN A 20 -2.17 -16.99 15.51
N TYR A 21 -2.18 -15.65 15.51
CA TYR A 21 -1.41 -14.83 14.59
C TYR A 21 0.09 -15.16 14.67
N LEU A 22 0.67 -15.18 15.88
CA LEU A 22 2.09 -15.45 16.10
C LEU A 22 2.48 -16.89 15.73
N ARG A 23 1.66 -17.85 16.13
CA ARG A 23 1.89 -19.28 15.86
C ARG A 23 1.74 -19.63 14.38
N SER A 24 0.96 -18.84 13.63
CA SER A 24 0.76 -19.07 12.19
C SER A 24 2.08 -19.02 11.41
N HIS A 25 3.09 -18.29 11.86
CA HIS A 25 4.47 -18.42 11.36
C HIS A 25 5.43 -18.28 12.53
N ALA A 26 5.50 -19.34 13.36
CA ALA A 26 6.18 -19.30 14.64
C ALA A 26 7.68 -18.99 14.54
N ASP A 27 8.40 -19.54 13.56
CA ASP A 27 9.83 -19.30 13.40
C ASP A 27 10.12 -17.86 12.96
N ASP A 28 9.30 -17.32 12.05
CA ASP A 28 9.34 -15.92 11.63
C ASP A 28 9.08 -14.99 12.81
N SER A 29 8.06 -15.30 13.62
CA SER A 29 7.74 -14.57 14.85
C SER A 29 8.89 -14.66 15.87
N CYS A 30 9.47 -15.85 16.09
CA CYS A 30 10.61 -16.04 16.98
C CYS A 30 11.82 -15.20 16.54
N LYS A 31 12.13 -15.19 15.23
CA LYS A 31 13.19 -14.39 14.63
C LYS A 31 12.99 -12.89 14.91
N LEU A 32 11.78 -12.37 14.68
CA LEU A 32 11.44 -10.96 14.93
C LEU A 32 11.49 -10.57 16.41
N LEU A 33 11.15 -11.50 17.31
CA LEU A 33 11.23 -11.31 18.76
C LEU A 33 12.64 -11.55 19.33
N GLY A 34 13.59 -12.00 18.50
CA GLY A 34 14.96 -12.32 18.88
C GLY A 34 15.07 -13.49 19.86
N VAL A 35 14.18 -14.48 19.75
CA VAL A 35 14.17 -15.71 20.55
C VAL A 35 14.48 -16.94 19.68
N PRO A 36 14.97 -18.06 20.25
CA PRO A 36 15.28 -19.26 19.46
C PRO A 36 14.07 -19.79 18.69
N ALA A 37 14.30 -20.33 17.48
CA ALA A 37 13.26 -21.01 16.70
C ALA A 37 12.61 -22.15 17.51
N GLY A 38 11.31 -22.37 17.31
CA GLY A 38 10.52 -23.34 18.09
C GLY A 38 10.20 -22.94 19.54
N THR A 39 10.59 -21.75 20.00
CA THR A 39 10.17 -21.24 21.32
C THR A 39 8.65 -21.05 21.35
N PRO A 40 7.92 -21.61 22.34
CA PRO A 40 6.50 -21.35 22.49
C PRO A 40 6.22 -19.86 22.71
N LEU A 41 5.30 -19.31 21.92
CA LEU A 41 4.89 -17.90 22.01
C LEU A 41 3.54 -17.79 22.71
N ARG A 42 3.43 -16.84 23.64
CA ARG A 42 2.20 -16.52 24.39
C ARG A 42 1.91 -15.03 24.32
N VAL A 43 0.66 -14.66 24.57
CA VAL A 43 0.24 -13.25 24.64
C VAL A 43 -0.35 -12.95 26.02
N GLU A 44 0.05 -11.82 26.60
CA GLU A 44 -0.53 -11.28 27.82
C GLU A 44 -1.06 -9.88 27.54
N ILE A 45 -2.39 -9.74 27.56
CA ILE A 45 -3.05 -8.45 27.43
C ILE A 45 -3.03 -7.75 28.78
N VAL A 46 -2.55 -6.50 28.77
CA VAL A 46 -2.41 -5.67 29.96
C VAL A 46 -3.16 -4.35 29.78
N ASP A 47 -3.18 -3.54 30.83
CA ASP A 47 -3.84 -2.24 30.84
C ASP A 47 -3.41 -1.34 29.66
N THR A 48 -4.36 -0.53 29.18
CA THR A 48 -4.16 0.40 28.06
C THR A 48 -2.96 1.33 28.27
N GLY A 49 -2.17 1.50 27.22
CA GLY A 49 -0.99 2.39 27.19
C GLY A 49 0.33 1.74 27.63
N ALA A 50 0.32 0.46 28.03
CA ALA A 50 1.56 -0.28 28.26
C ALA A 50 2.32 -0.51 26.93
N PRO A 51 3.65 -0.32 26.91
CA PRO A 51 4.45 -0.59 25.71
C PRO A 51 4.44 -2.09 25.39
N ILE A 52 4.63 -2.41 24.10
CA ILE A 52 4.78 -3.80 23.66
C ILE A 52 6.16 -4.30 24.05
N GLU A 53 6.21 -5.35 24.86
CA GLU A 53 7.44 -5.92 25.38
C GLU A 53 7.43 -7.45 25.33
N THR A 54 8.59 -8.04 25.09
CA THR A 54 8.75 -9.50 25.11
C THR A 54 9.45 -9.94 26.39
N ARG A 55 8.76 -10.74 27.21
CA ARG A 55 9.35 -11.41 28.38
C ARG A 55 9.76 -12.82 28.03
N ARG A 56 10.93 -13.22 28.51
CA ARG A 56 11.50 -14.55 28.26
C ARG A 56 11.58 -15.30 29.57
N ASP A 57 11.11 -16.54 29.58
CA ASP A 57 11.39 -17.51 30.63
C ASP A 57 12.09 -18.74 30.01
N ASP A 58 12.49 -19.71 30.84
CA ASP A 58 13.21 -20.91 30.39
C ASP A 58 12.40 -21.80 29.42
N ARG A 59 11.10 -21.55 29.23
CA ARG A 59 10.16 -22.42 28.52
C ARG A 59 9.34 -21.73 27.43
N ALA A 60 9.23 -20.40 27.42
CA ALA A 60 8.39 -19.63 26.52
C ALA A 60 8.84 -18.16 26.41
N ALA A 61 8.33 -17.50 25.38
CA ALA A 61 8.35 -16.05 25.26
C ALA A 61 6.91 -15.51 25.31
N THR A 62 6.68 -14.53 26.19
CA THR A 62 5.37 -13.89 26.37
C THR A 62 5.44 -12.46 25.84
N LEU A 63 4.62 -12.17 24.83
CA LEU A 63 4.41 -10.83 24.31
C LEU A 63 3.37 -10.10 25.18
N ARG A 64 3.81 -9.08 25.91
CA ARG A 64 2.92 -8.19 26.66
C ARG A 64 2.49 -7.05 25.77
N ILE A 65 1.19 -6.80 25.70
CA ILE A 65 0.60 -5.79 24.83
C ILE A 65 -0.60 -5.13 25.50
N GLY A 66 -0.69 -3.80 25.44
CA GLY A 66 -1.86 -3.07 25.94
C GLY A 66 -3.11 -3.40 25.12
N GLU A 67 -4.29 -3.45 25.75
CA GLU A 67 -5.56 -3.83 25.12
C GLU A 67 -5.88 -3.04 23.83
N GLU A 68 -5.65 -1.72 23.84
CA GLU A 68 -5.89 -0.88 22.64
C GLU A 68 -4.96 -1.25 21.47
N ASP A 69 -3.66 -1.46 21.73
CA ASP A 69 -2.72 -1.85 20.67
C ASP A 69 -2.98 -3.28 20.17
N ALA A 70 -3.41 -4.19 21.06
CA ALA A 70 -3.86 -5.53 20.70
C ALA A 70 -5.06 -5.49 19.75
N GLN A 71 -6.06 -4.66 20.06
CA GLN A 71 -7.21 -4.44 19.17
C GLN A 71 -6.78 -3.80 17.85
N ARG A 72 -5.84 -2.85 17.86
CA ARG A 72 -5.32 -2.21 16.63
C ARG A 72 -4.60 -3.19 15.71
N VAL A 73 -3.81 -4.13 16.23
CA VAL A 73 -3.17 -5.20 15.43
C VAL A 73 -4.24 -6.00 14.68
N MET A 74 -5.30 -6.42 15.37
CA MET A 74 -6.39 -7.15 14.75
C MET A 74 -7.17 -6.28 13.76
N ALA A 75 -7.37 -5.00 14.06
CA ALA A 75 -8.03 -4.05 13.18
C ALA A 75 -7.27 -3.83 11.86
N TYR A 76 -5.94 -3.70 11.89
CA TYR A 76 -5.11 -3.64 10.68
C TYR A 76 -5.30 -4.89 9.83
N THR A 77 -5.17 -6.06 10.46
CA THR A 77 -5.24 -7.34 9.78
C THR A 77 -6.60 -7.53 9.09
N ARG A 78 -7.71 -7.24 9.79
CA ARG A 78 -9.06 -7.33 9.22
C ARG A 78 -9.31 -6.30 8.12
N SER A 79 -8.87 -5.06 8.33
CA SER A 79 -9.04 -3.99 7.35
C SER A 79 -8.34 -4.31 6.04
N CYS A 80 -7.14 -4.91 6.09
CA CYS A 80 -6.45 -5.41 4.90
C CYS A 80 -7.27 -6.48 4.19
N ASN A 81 -7.84 -7.43 4.94
CA ASN A 81 -8.69 -8.49 4.37
C ASN A 81 -9.99 -7.97 3.76
N TRP A 82 -10.61 -6.95 4.37
CA TRP A 82 -11.77 -6.29 3.77
C TRP A 82 -11.38 -5.55 2.47
N ALA A 83 -10.25 -4.84 2.47
CA ALA A 83 -9.74 -4.18 1.27
C ALA A 83 -9.38 -5.19 0.16
N ASN A 84 -8.87 -6.38 0.51
CA ASN A 84 -8.60 -7.45 -0.46
C ASN A 84 -9.86 -7.82 -1.25
N GLY A 85 -11.02 -7.87 -0.58
CA GLY A 85 -12.31 -8.19 -1.21
C GLY A 85 -12.68 -7.32 -2.41
N ILE A 86 -12.38 -6.01 -2.31
CA ILE A 86 -12.69 -5.00 -3.33
C ILE A 86 -12.03 -5.34 -4.68
N VAL A 87 -10.81 -5.87 -4.64
CA VAL A 87 -10.03 -6.17 -5.85
C VAL A 87 -10.08 -7.66 -6.23
N LEU A 88 -10.17 -8.54 -5.24
CA LEU A 88 -10.03 -9.98 -5.41
C LEU A 88 -11.30 -10.62 -5.97
N VAL A 89 -12.48 -10.26 -5.44
CA VAL A 89 -13.77 -10.81 -5.88
C VAL A 89 -14.06 -10.51 -7.35
N PRO A 90 -13.99 -9.25 -7.83
CA PRO A 90 -14.20 -8.97 -9.25
C PRO A 90 -13.14 -9.63 -10.13
N THR A 91 -11.85 -9.57 -9.76
CA THR A 91 -10.78 -10.18 -10.58
C THR A 91 -10.94 -11.68 -10.75
N LEU A 92 -11.16 -12.40 -9.64
CA LEU A 92 -11.41 -13.84 -9.66
C LEU A 92 -12.60 -14.16 -10.56
N THR A 93 -13.71 -13.47 -10.33
CA THR A 93 -14.97 -13.74 -11.04
C THR A 93 -14.81 -13.51 -12.53
N ARG A 94 -14.25 -12.36 -12.95
CA ARG A 94 -14.06 -12.03 -14.36
C ARG A 94 -13.18 -13.06 -15.08
N LEU A 95 -12.07 -13.47 -14.47
CA LEU A 95 -11.20 -14.51 -15.04
C LEU A 95 -11.90 -15.88 -15.15
N VAL A 96 -12.66 -16.29 -14.13
CA VAL A 96 -13.43 -17.55 -14.18
C VAL A 96 -14.51 -17.49 -15.26
N LEU A 97 -15.25 -16.38 -15.36
CA LEU A 97 -16.31 -16.21 -16.36
C LEU A 97 -15.77 -16.15 -17.79
N ALA A 98 -14.57 -15.60 -17.98
CA ALA A 98 -13.83 -15.61 -19.24
C ALA A 98 -13.22 -16.99 -19.60
N GLY A 99 -13.40 -18.01 -18.76
CA GLY A 99 -12.91 -19.36 -19.03
C GLY A 99 -11.39 -19.52 -18.85
N ALA A 100 -10.74 -18.62 -18.08
CA ALA A 100 -9.30 -18.68 -17.80
C ALA A 100 -8.86 -20.03 -17.26
N PHE A 101 -9.75 -20.74 -16.56
CA PHE A 101 -9.45 -21.99 -15.88
C PHE A 101 -10.24 -23.19 -16.42
N ASP A 102 -10.98 -23.03 -17.52
CA ASP A 102 -11.84 -24.09 -18.07
C ASP A 102 -11.03 -25.34 -18.44
N GLY A 103 -11.36 -26.47 -17.81
CA GLY A 103 -10.69 -27.75 -18.06
C GLY A 103 -9.28 -27.87 -17.47
N LEU A 104 -8.78 -26.89 -16.71
CA LEU A 104 -7.51 -27.01 -15.99
C LEU A 104 -7.67 -27.76 -14.68
N LYS A 105 -6.78 -28.71 -14.42
CA LYS A 105 -6.60 -29.28 -13.07
C LYS A 105 -5.52 -28.52 -12.30
N ALA A 106 -5.52 -28.69 -10.98
CA ALA A 106 -4.45 -28.15 -10.14
C ALA A 106 -3.07 -28.63 -10.64
N GLY A 107 -2.13 -27.70 -10.79
CA GLY A 107 -0.77 -27.94 -11.28
C GLY A 107 -0.62 -28.04 -12.80
N GLU A 108 -1.70 -28.11 -13.59
CA GLU A 108 -1.62 -28.12 -15.06
C GLU A 108 -1.37 -26.69 -15.58
N PRO A 109 -0.25 -26.44 -16.30
CA PRO A 109 0.07 -25.11 -16.80
C PRO A 109 -0.76 -24.73 -18.03
N ARG A 110 -1.07 -23.44 -18.15
CA ARG A 110 -1.66 -22.81 -19.33
C ARG A 110 -0.89 -21.56 -19.71
N ALA A 111 -0.57 -21.45 -20.99
CA ALA A 111 0.08 -20.26 -21.53
C ALA A 111 -0.85 -19.04 -21.49
N MET A 112 -0.44 -18.00 -20.77
CA MET A 112 -1.17 -16.74 -20.63
C MET A 112 -1.48 -16.13 -21.99
N ARG A 113 -0.47 -16.03 -22.86
CA ARG A 113 -0.63 -15.46 -24.21
C ARG A 113 -1.62 -16.26 -25.06
N ALA A 114 -1.64 -17.58 -24.95
CA ALA A 114 -2.57 -18.42 -25.71
C ALA A 114 -4.01 -18.21 -25.24
N PHE A 115 -4.23 -18.09 -23.93
CA PHE A 115 -5.54 -17.73 -23.37
C PHE A 115 -6.00 -16.35 -23.85
N ALA A 116 -5.11 -15.36 -23.80
CA ALA A 116 -5.40 -14.00 -24.25
C ALA A 116 -5.74 -13.93 -25.76
N ALA A 117 -5.03 -14.70 -26.59
CA ALA A 117 -5.28 -14.80 -28.03
C ALA A 117 -6.65 -15.42 -28.37
N GLY A 118 -7.25 -16.19 -27.44
CA GLY A 118 -8.62 -16.68 -27.57
C GLY A 118 -9.69 -15.59 -27.42
N HIS A 119 -9.34 -14.45 -26.81
CA HIS A 119 -10.25 -13.33 -26.55
C HIS A 119 -10.05 -12.16 -27.51
N LYS A 120 -8.80 -11.90 -27.92
CA LYS A 120 -8.44 -10.78 -28.79
C LYS A 120 -7.34 -11.18 -29.76
N ALA A 121 -7.51 -10.80 -31.03
CA ALA A 121 -6.56 -11.17 -32.10
C ALA A 121 -5.12 -10.71 -31.83
N ASP A 122 -4.95 -9.51 -31.28
CA ASP A 122 -3.68 -9.01 -30.75
C ASP A 122 -3.85 -8.60 -29.27
N PRO A 123 -3.48 -9.49 -28.33
CA PRO A 123 -3.61 -9.20 -26.90
C PRO A 123 -2.40 -8.45 -26.33
N THR A 124 -1.40 -8.06 -27.12
CA THR A 124 -0.09 -7.59 -26.63
C THR A 124 -0.20 -6.47 -25.60
N ARG A 125 -1.05 -5.46 -25.85
CA ARG A 125 -1.27 -4.35 -24.91
C ARG A 125 -2.02 -4.74 -23.63
N ASN A 126 -2.72 -5.88 -23.62
CA ASN A 126 -3.48 -6.38 -22.46
C ASN A 126 -2.66 -7.35 -21.60
N LEU A 127 -1.53 -7.89 -22.10
CA LEU A 127 -0.78 -8.93 -21.38
C LEU A 127 -0.25 -8.50 -20.02
N GLY A 128 0.13 -7.23 -19.86
CA GLY A 128 0.58 -6.70 -18.57
C GLY A 128 -0.54 -6.70 -17.52
N LEU A 129 -1.74 -6.27 -17.92
CA LEU A 129 -2.93 -6.28 -17.06
C LEU A 129 -3.38 -7.71 -16.74
N LEU A 130 -3.35 -8.62 -17.71
CA LEU A 130 -3.68 -10.03 -17.51
C LEU A 130 -2.68 -10.72 -16.57
N TRP A 131 -1.38 -10.46 -16.76
CA TRP A 131 -0.35 -10.94 -15.83
C TRP A 131 -0.59 -10.39 -14.43
N GLY A 132 -0.89 -9.09 -14.31
CA GLY A 132 -1.22 -8.45 -13.04
C GLY A 132 -2.44 -9.07 -12.34
N ALA A 133 -3.49 -9.38 -13.09
CA ALA A 133 -4.70 -10.05 -12.58
C ALA A 133 -4.42 -11.49 -12.13
N LEU A 134 -3.62 -12.25 -12.87
CA LEU A 134 -3.18 -13.58 -12.46
C LEU A 134 -2.25 -13.54 -11.23
N ASN A 135 -1.36 -12.55 -11.16
CA ASN A 135 -0.49 -12.34 -10.01
C ASN A 135 -1.30 -11.96 -8.75
N LEU A 136 -2.40 -11.21 -8.90
CA LEU A 136 -3.33 -10.94 -7.81
C LEU A 136 -3.91 -12.24 -7.23
N LEU A 137 -4.34 -13.19 -8.08
CA LEU A 137 -4.79 -14.50 -7.63
C LEU A 137 -3.65 -15.36 -7.06
N ALA A 138 -2.41 -15.16 -7.54
CA ALA A 138 -1.24 -15.82 -6.99
C ALA A 138 -0.89 -15.33 -5.58
N LEU A 139 -0.98 -14.01 -5.34
CA LEU A 139 -0.84 -13.42 -4.00
C LEU A 139 -1.94 -13.91 -3.04
N ALA A 140 -3.11 -14.28 -3.57
CA ALA A 140 -4.18 -14.93 -2.81
C ALA A 140 -3.94 -16.44 -2.54
N GLY A 141 -2.88 -17.02 -3.13
CA GLY A 141 -2.53 -18.44 -3.00
C GLY A 141 -3.30 -19.37 -3.95
N TRP A 142 -3.97 -18.84 -4.97
CA TRP A 142 -4.87 -19.61 -5.85
C TRP A 142 -4.24 -19.98 -7.20
N VAL A 143 -3.25 -19.22 -7.64
CA VAL A 143 -2.57 -19.40 -8.92
C VAL A 143 -1.05 -19.42 -8.69
N THR A 144 -0.33 -20.14 -9.54
CA THR A 144 1.13 -20.03 -9.66
C THR A 144 1.47 -19.45 -11.04
N LEU A 145 2.57 -18.70 -11.13
CA LEU A 145 3.08 -18.09 -12.36
C LEU A 145 4.52 -18.55 -12.59
N SER A 146 4.85 -18.95 -13.82
CA SER A 146 6.17 -19.46 -14.16
C SER A 146 7.24 -18.37 -14.36
N SER A 147 6.85 -17.18 -14.83
CA SER A 147 7.75 -16.07 -15.17
C SER A 147 7.03 -14.71 -15.10
N GLY A 148 7.83 -13.64 -15.06
CA GLY A 148 7.40 -12.25 -15.20
C GLY A 148 7.59 -11.72 -16.63
N ASP A 149 7.06 -12.43 -17.62
CA ASP A 149 7.13 -12.02 -19.02
C ASP A 149 5.91 -12.49 -19.82
N GLU A 150 5.87 -12.14 -21.11
CA GLU A 150 4.77 -12.51 -22.00
C GLU A 150 4.66 -14.01 -22.29
N ARG A 151 5.64 -14.81 -21.86
CA ARG A 151 5.68 -16.27 -22.00
C ARG A 151 5.23 -16.97 -20.71
N ALA A 152 4.74 -16.22 -19.73
CA ALA A 152 4.25 -16.77 -18.48
C ALA A 152 3.18 -17.84 -18.72
N ASP A 153 3.38 -19.00 -18.08
CA ASP A 153 2.38 -20.00 -17.85
C ASP A 153 1.78 -19.77 -16.46
N TYR A 154 0.48 -20.04 -16.33
CA TYR A 154 -0.21 -20.05 -15.05
C TYR A 154 -0.85 -21.42 -14.77
N ALA A 155 -0.91 -21.81 -13.51
CA ALA A 155 -1.57 -23.03 -13.07
C ALA A 155 -2.35 -22.80 -11.78
N LEU A 156 -3.47 -23.52 -11.60
CA LEU A 156 -4.21 -23.51 -10.35
C LEU A 156 -3.42 -24.23 -9.25
N THR A 157 -3.43 -23.66 -8.04
CA THR A 157 -3.08 -24.42 -6.83
C THR A 157 -4.24 -25.36 -6.45
N PRO A 158 -4.06 -26.32 -5.52
CA PRO A 158 -5.18 -27.08 -4.97
C PRO A 158 -6.28 -26.18 -4.38
N ALA A 159 -5.92 -25.11 -3.67
CA ALA A 159 -6.86 -24.11 -3.18
C ALA A 159 -7.57 -23.38 -4.33
N GLY A 160 -6.83 -22.96 -5.36
CA GLY A 160 -7.39 -22.31 -6.53
C GLY A 160 -8.41 -23.18 -7.28
N ALA A 161 -8.18 -24.49 -7.38
CA ALA A 161 -9.15 -25.40 -7.95
C ALA A 161 -10.48 -25.41 -7.16
N CYS A 162 -10.42 -25.46 -5.82
CA CYS A 162 -11.61 -25.34 -4.97
C CYS A 162 -12.31 -23.98 -5.14
N VAL A 163 -11.55 -22.89 -5.26
CA VAL A 163 -12.10 -21.54 -5.51
C VAL A 163 -12.88 -21.50 -6.82
N VAL A 164 -12.27 -21.98 -7.92
CA VAL A 164 -12.90 -21.99 -9.24
C VAL A 164 -14.15 -22.88 -9.27
N GLU A 165 -14.11 -24.05 -8.62
CA GLU A 165 -15.28 -24.92 -8.44
C GLU A 165 -16.42 -24.19 -7.71
N CYS A 166 -16.10 -23.49 -6.62
CA CYS A 166 -17.08 -22.72 -5.84
C CYS A 166 -17.71 -21.59 -6.66
N VAL A 167 -16.90 -20.81 -7.39
CA VAL A 167 -17.38 -19.74 -8.27
C VAL A 167 -18.30 -20.30 -9.35
N ASN A 168 -17.95 -21.43 -9.98
CA ASN A 168 -18.79 -22.05 -11.00
C ASN A 168 -20.10 -22.61 -10.41
N ALA A 169 -20.06 -23.19 -9.20
CA ALA A 169 -21.26 -23.69 -8.51
C ALA A 169 -22.22 -22.56 -8.11
N GLN A 170 -21.70 -21.37 -7.80
CA GLN A 170 -22.46 -20.18 -7.41
C GLN A 170 -22.35 -19.05 -8.45
N ARG A 171 -22.27 -19.40 -9.74
CA ARG A 171 -22.00 -18.45 -10.83
C ARG A 171 -22.91 -17.21 -10.81
N PRO A 172 -24.24 -17.31 -10.59
CA PRO A 172 -25.11 -16.12 -10.53
C PRO A 172 -24.74 -15.15 -9.39
N LEU A 173 -24.37 -15.67 -8.21
CA LEU A 173 -23.99 -14.85 -7.06
C LEU A 173 -22.68 -14.10 -7.35
N PHE A 174 -21.65 -14.81 -7.81
CA PHE A 174 -20.35 -14.19 -8.11
C PHE A 174 -20.45 -13.18 -9.24
N THR A 175 -21.21 -13.48 -10.30
CA THR A 175 -21.49 -12.53 -11.39
C THR A 175 -22.07 -11.23 -10.83
N ARG A 176 -23.10 -11.35 -9.99
CA ARG A 176 -23.75 -10.20 -9.35
C ARG A 176 -22.79 -9.38 -8.49
N LEU A 177 -21.90 -10.03 -7.74
CA LEU A 177 -20.88 -9.35 -6.92
C LEU A 177 -19.85 -8.62 -7.79
N ALA A 178 -19.38 -9.24 -8.88
CA ALA A 178 -18.45 -8.59 -9.80
C ALA A 178 -19.08 -7.39 -10.53
N ASP A 179 -20.36 -7.48 -10.89
CA ASP A 179 -21.12 -6.38 -11.51
C ASP A 179 -21.42 -5.25 -10.51
N ALA A 180 -21.55 -5.56 -9.21
CA ALA A 180 -21.84 -4.58 -8.17
C ALA A 180 -20.77 -3.49 -8.04
N THR A 181 -19.54 -3.73 -8.51
CA THR A 181 -18.47 -2.70 -8.58
C THR A 181 -18.94 -1.41 -9.27
N SER A 182 -19.80 -1.54 -10.29
CA SER A 182 -20.39 -0.41 -11.02
C SER A 182 -21.24 0.51 -10.13
N MET A 183 -21.95 -0.06 -9.16
CA MET A 183 -22.75 0.70 -8.19
C MET A 183 -21.91 1.10 -6.97
N LEU A 184 -21.07 0.20 -6.45
CA LEU A 184 -20.28 0.41 -5.23
C LEU A 184 -19.33 1.62 -5.36
N GLN A 185 -18.83 1.92 -6.56
CA GLN A 185 -18.03 3.13 -6.81
C GLN A 185 -18.79 4.44 -6.46
N HIS A 186 -20.13 4.39 -6.41
CA HIS A 186 -21.00 5.53 -6.11
C HIS A 186 -21.60 5.49 -4.71
N LEU A 187 -21.24 4.51 -3.87
CA LEU A 187 -21.90 4.28 -2.57
C LEU A 187 -21.82 5.50 -1.64
N HIS A 188 -20.69 6.21 -1.61
CA HIS A 188 -20.57 7.47 -0.87
C HIS A 188 -21.59 8.52 -1.34
N ALA A 189 -21.71 8.71 -2.66
CA ALA A 189 -22.66 9.67 -3.24
C ALA A 189 -24.12 9.27 -3.01
N LEU A 190 -24.44 7.97 -3.01
CA LEU A 190 -25.77 7.44 -2.69
C LEU A 190 -26.12 7.72 -1.23
N CYS A 191 -25.26 7.32 -0.28
CA CYS A 191 -25.46 7.56 1.15
C CYS A 191 -25.69 9.05 1.46
N GLN A 192 -24.99 9.95 0.75
CA GLN A 192 -25.07 11.40 0.93
C GLN A 192 -26.15 12.09 0.05
N ARG A 193 -26.97 11.34 -0.69
CA ARG A 193 -27.93 11.83 -1.71
C ARG A 193 -27.36 12.85 -2.70
N ARG A 194 -26.05 12.76 -2.97
CA ARG A 194 -25.43 13.47 -4.10
C ARG A 194 -25.66 12.74 -5.43
N ARG A 195 -26.09 11.48 -5.34
CA ARG A 195 -26.67 10.67 -6.41
C ARG A 195 -28.00 10.13 -5.90
N VAL A 196 -29.04 10.16 -6.74
CA VAL A 196 -30.34 9.56 -6.46
C VAL A 196 -30.58 8.47 -7.49
N ASN A 197 -30.54 7.21 -7.05
CA ASN A 197 -30.82 6.04 -7.87
C ASN A 197 -31.37 4.93 -6.97
N ASP A 198 -32.69 4.79 -6.93
CA ASP A 198 -33.38 3.86 -6.04
C ASP A 198 -33.03 2.38 -6.33
N ASP A 199 -32.76 2.05 -7.61
CA ASP A 199 -32.37 0.69 -8.01
C ASP A 199 -30.98 0.32 -7.47
N GLU A 200 -30.04 1.26 -7.47
CA GLU A 200 -28.70 1.07 -6.89
C GLU A 200 -28.76 0.91 -5.37
N SER A 201 -29.55 1.76 -4.69
CA SER A 201 -29.78 1.66 -3.24
C SER A 201 -30.44 0.33 -2.86
N ALA A 202 -31.43 -0.13 -3.64
CA ALA A 202 -32.07 -1.42 -3.45
C ALA A 202 -31.12 -2.60 -3.70
N LEU A 203 -30.29 -2.52 -4.75
CA LEU A 203 -29.27 -3.53 -5.04
C LEU A 203 -28.26 -3.65 -3.89
N TYR A 204 -27.76 -2.52 -3.37
CA TYR A 204 -26.86 -2.52 -2.21
C TYR A 204 -27.52 -3.17 -0.99
N ALA A 205 -28.76 -2.76 -0.66
CA ALA A 205 -29.50 -3.33 0.46
C ALA A 205 -29.73 -4.85 0.32
N GLU A 206 -30.01 -5.33 -0.89
CA GLU A 206 -30.18 -6.76 -1.14
C GLU A 206 -28.87 -7.53 -0.95
N LEU A 207 -27.75 -7.02 -1.47
CA LEU A 207 -26.43 -7.65 -1.30
C LEU A 207 -26.02 -7.69 0.19
N VAL A 208 -26.27 -6.60 0.92
CA VAL A 208 -26.07 -6.57 2.37
C VAL A 208 -26.92 -7.63 3.06
N ARG A 209 -28.20 -7.76 2.70
CA ARG A 209 -29.06 -8.78 3.30
C ARG A 209 -28.51 -10.20 3.07
N ILE A 210 -28.03 -10.50 1.86
CA ILE A 210 -27.40 -11.80 1.57
C ILE A 210 -26.13 -12.01 2.42
N CYS A 211 -25.31 -10.97 2.58
CA CYS A 211 -24.13 -10.99 3.44
C CYS A 211 -24.51 -11.30 4.90
N VAL A 212 -25.48 -10.57 5.45
CA VAL A 212 -25.95 -10.71 6.83
C VAL A 212 -26.61 -12.08 7.08
N ASP A 213 -27.41 -12.57 6.14
CA ASP A 213 -28.03 -13.90 6.19
C ASP A 213 -26.99 -15.03 6.05
N GLY A 214 -25.80 -14.70 5.54
CA GLY A 214 -24.70 -15.60 5.25
C GLY A 214 -24.66 -16.02 3.78
N TRP A 215 -23.46 -15.91 3.17
CA TRP A 215 -23.26 -16.28 1.77
C TRP A 215 -23.64 -17.74 1.49
N PRO A 216 -24.48 -18.01 0.47
CA PRO A 216 -24.98 -19.36 0.17
C PRO A 216 -23.95 -20.22 -0.59
N LEU A 217 -22.72 -20.30 -0.08
CA LEU A 217 -21.66 -21.14 -0.64
C LEU A 217 -21.95 -22.64 -0.35
N PRO A 218 -21.46 -23.56 -1.20
CA PRO A 218 -21.59 -24.99 -0.95
C PRO A 218 -21.04 -25.42 0.41
N ALA A 219 -21.57 -26.52 0.96
CA ALA A 219 -21.01 -27.12 2.16
C ALA A 219 -19.60 -27.68 1.86
N PRO A 220 -18.58 -27.31 2.66
CA PRO A 220 -17.21 -27.76 2.41
C PRO A 220 -17.05 -29.26 2.71
N ARG A 221 -16.39 -29.98 1.81
CA ARG A 221 -16.20 -31.44 1.88
C ARG A 221 -14.99 -31.86 2.73
N ASN A 222 -14.00 -30.98 2.86
CA ASN A 222 -12.73 -31.23 3.57
C ASN A 222 -12.19 -29.93 4.19
N ASP A 223 -11.04 -29.99 4.86
CA ASP A 223 -10.43 -28.83 5.52
C ASP A 223 -9.93 -27.76 4.55
N LEU A 224 -9.40 -28.17 3.39
CA LEU A 224 -8.99 -27.25 2.33
C LEU A 224 -10.18 -26.41 1.85
N GLU A 225 -11.32 -27.04 1.56
CA GLU A 225 -12.54 -26.33 1.17
C GLU A 225 -13.11 -25.47 2.30
N ARG A 226 -13.02 -25.92 3.57
CA ARG A 226 -13.39 -25.08 4.71
C ARG A 226 -12.58 -23.79 4.75
N HIS A 227 -11.27 -23.89 4.58
CA HIS A 227 -10.36 -22.75 4.56
C HIS A 227 -10.65 -21.84 3.36
N VAL A 228 -10.74 -22.40 2.15
CA VAL A 228 -11.06 -21.65 0.92
C VAL A 228 -12.41 -20.93 1.04
N HIS A 229 -13.44 -21.60 1.56
CA HIS A 229 -14.75 -20.97 1.75
C HIS A 229 -14.72 -19.87 2.82
N ALA A 230 -13.84 -19.95 3.82
CA ALA A 230 -13.66 -18.88 4.78
C ALA A 230 -13.00 -17.66 4.11
N GLN A 231 -11.93 -17.87 3.34
CA GLN A 231 -11.24 -16.82 2.59
C GLN A 231 -12.18 -16.12 1.59
N LEU A 232 -13.01 -16.89 0.87
CA LEU A 232 -14.02 -16.33 -0.04
C LEU A 232 -15.06 -15.50 0.69
N ARG A 233 -15.60 -15.97 1.82
CA ARG A 233 -16.57 -15.19 2.61
C ARG A 233 -15.96 -13.88 3.08
N THR A 234 -14.74 -13.90 3.62
CA THR A 234 -14.04 -12.68 4.05
C THR A 234 -13.86 -11.70 2.90
N ALA A 235 -13.49 -12.17 1.71
CA ALA A 235 -13.36 -11.32 0.52
C ALA A 235 -14.72 -10.76 0.05
N MET A 236 -15.78 -11.57 0.09
CA MET A 236 -17.13 -11.14 -0.29
C MET A 236 -17.72 -10.13 0.71
N ASP A 237 -17.51 -10.33 2.01
CA ASP A 237 -17.83 -9.35 3.05
C ASP A 237 -17.06 -8.05 2.79
N GLY A 238 -15.76 -8.15 2.51
CA GLY A 238 -14.87 -7.02 2.24
C GLY A 238 -15.27 -6.16 1.05
N LEU A 239 -15.79 -6.78 -0.03
CA LEU A 239 -16.32 -6.07 -1.18
C LEU A 239 -17.46 -5.11 -0.82
N LEU A 240 -18.27 -5.46 0.19
CA LEU A 240 -19.35 -4.60 0.69
C LEU A 240 -18.86 -3.69 1.83
N LEU A 241 -18.20 -4.24 2.85
CA LEU A 241 -17.76 -3.51 4.03
C LEU A 241 -16.77 -2.40 3.70
N GLY A 242 -15.83 -2.64 2.79
CA GLY A 242 -14.81 -1.66 2.44
C GLY A 242 -15.41 -0.35 1.91
N PRO A 243 -16.18 -0.37 0.81
CA PRO A 243 -16.87 0.81 0.30
C PRO A 243 -17.81 1.45 1.34
N THR A 244 -18.42 0.66 2.23
CA THR A 244 -19.29 1.16 3.30
C THR A 244 -18.54 1.94 4.36
N TRP A 245 -17.37 1.46 4.80
CA TRP A 245 -16.48 2.22 5.70
C TRP A 245 -16.15 3.59 5.12
N VAL A 246 -15.81 3.64 3.83
CA VAL A 246 -15.51 4.91 3.13
C VAL A 246 -16.75 5.78 3.00
N ALA A 247 -17.90 5.21 2.63
CA ALA A 247 -19.14 5.95 2.45
C ALA A 247 -19.60 6.66 3.74
N LEU A 248 -19.35 6.04 4.90
CA LEU A 248 -19.72 6.58 6.21
C LEU A 248 -18.65 7.51 6.80
N ASP A 249 -17.35 7.28 6.53
CA ASP A 249 -16.27 8.07 7.13
C ASP A 249 -15.78 9.25 6.27
N MET A 250 -15.85 9.15 4.94
CA MET A 250 -15.35 10.19 4.05
C MET A 250 -16.28 11.42 4.05
N PRO A 251 -15.76 12.62 4.32
CA PRO A 251 -16.55 13.85 4.21
C PRO A 251 -17.02 14.11 2.77
N VAL A 252 -17.98 15.02 2.61
CA VAL A 252 -18.38 15.46 1.27
C VAL A 252 -17.46 16.59 0.82
N PHE A 253 -16.85 16.40 -0.35
CA PHE A 253 -16.00 17.40 -1.00
C PHE A 253 -16.66 17.93 -2.28
N GLU A 254 -16.54 19.22 -2.54
CA GLU A 254 -16.96 19.84 -3.81
C GLU A 254 -15.83 20.67 -4.41
N LYS A 255 -15.85 20.76 -5.74
CA LYS A 255 -14.94 21.59 -6.51
C LYS A 255 -15.52 22.99 -6.67
N GLN A 256 -14.80 24.01 -6.23
CA GLN A 256 -15.10 25.42 -6.47
C GLN A 256 -13.96 26.03 -7.32
N GLY A 257 -14.18 26.14 -8.63
CA GLY A 257 -13.14 26.59 -9.56
C GLY A 257 -11.96 25.61 -9.65
N LYS A 258 -10.75 26.08 -9.34
CA LYS A 258 -9.53 25.24 -9.27
C LYS A 258 -9.31 24.60 -7.89
N GLN A 259 -10.05 25.02 -6.88
CA GLN A 259 -9.92 24.53 -5.50
C GLN A 259 -10.99 23.49 -5.19
N GLN A 260 -10.68 22.62 -4.23
CA GLN A 260 -11.59 21.60 -3.73
C GLN A 260 -11.62 21.70 -2.20
N GLY A 261 -12.82 21.67 -1.62
CA GLY A 261 -13.01 21.86 -0.18
C GLY A 261 -14.07 20.94 0.40
N LYS A 262 -13.96 20.66 1.69
CA LYS A 262 -14.98 19.96 2.49
C LYS A 262 -16.21 20.86 2.62
N VAL A 263 -17.38 20.37 2.20
CA VAL A 263 -18.65 21.10 2.25
C VAL A 263 -19.66 20.50 3.22
N ALA A 264 -19.49 19.22 3.61
CA ALA A 264 -20.28 18.59 4.66
C ALA A 264 -19.43 17.58 5.44
N ALA A 265 -19.82 17.37 6.70
CA ALA A 265 -19.24 16.35 7.56
C ALA A 265 -19.57 14.93 7.07
N SER A 266 -18.79 13.95 7.49
CA SER A 266 -19.13 12.54 7.26
C SER A 266 -20.17 12.04 8.25
N VAL A 267 -20.72 10.83 8.01
CA VAL A 267 -21.65 10.19 8.93
C VAL A 267 -20.96 9.91 10.27
N PHE A 268 -19.72 9.43 10.25
CA PHE A 268 -18.99 9.11 11.48
C PHE A 268 -18.49 10.32 12.26
N GLU A 269 -18.25 11.47 11.62
CA GLU A 269 -17.93 12.71 12.32
C GLU A 269 -19.08 13.18 13.24
N ALA A 270 -20.33 12.80 12.94
CA ALA A 270 -21.46 13.12 13.82
C ALA A 270 -21.37 12.45 15.20
N PHE A 271 -20.70 11.29 15.30
CA PHE A 271 -20.47 10.58 16.57
C PHE A 271 -19.29 11.12 17.36
N ASP A 272 -18.36 11.86 16.73
CA ASP A 272 -17.29 12.54 17.47
C ASP A 272 -17.88 13.60 18.41
N MET A 273 -19.03 14.16 18.03
CA MET A 273 -19.79 15.13 18.81
C MET A 273 -20.86 14.51 19.72
N ARG A 274 -21.26 13.25 19.49
CA ARG A 274 -22.37 12.57 20.16
C ARG A 274 -21.94 11.16 20.59
N ARG A 275 -21.85 10.92 21.91
CA ARG A 275 -21.45 9.61 22.47
C ARG A 275 -22.59 8.61 22.64
N ASP A 276 -23.82 9.00 22.30
CA ASP A 276 -25.03 8.22 22.53
C ASP A 276 -25.66 7.74 21.21
N TRP A 277 -26.66 6.86 21.32
CA TRP A 277 -27.51 6.39 20.22
C TRP A 277 -28.06 7.53 19.34
N VAL A 278 -27.92 7.38 18.02
CA VAL A 278 -28.42 8.34 17.03
C VAL A 278 -29.55 7.69 16.21
N SER A 279 -30.71 8.36 16.14
CA SER A 279 -31.79 7.99 15.22
C SER A 279 -31.33 8.16 13.78
N ILE A 280 -31.46 7.13 12.94
CA ILE A 280 -31.04 7.20 11.52
C ILE A 280 -31.83 8.31 10.80
N GLY A 281 -33.15 8.35 11.00
CA GLY A 281 -34.04 9.32 10.33
C GLY A 281 -33.80 10.76 10.76
N ASP A 282 -33.52 11.00 12.05
CA ASP A 282 -33.32 12.36 12.58
C ASP A 282 -31.85 12.81 12.50
N GLY A 283 -30.91 11.86 12.57
CA GLY A 283 -29.47 12.11 12.53
C GLY A 283 -29.02 12.52 11.14
N TRP A 284 -29.59 11.89 10.10
CA TRP A 284 -29.25 12.16 8.70
C TRP A 284 -30.51 12.26 7.82
N PRO A 285 -31.38 13.27 8.03
CA PRO A 285 -32.64 13.41 7.30
C PRO A 285 -32.44 13.65 5.79
N HIS A 286 -31.23 14.02 5.39
CA HIS A 286 -30.85 14.26 4.00
C HIS A 286 -30.18 13.04 3.33
N ALA A 287 -29.86 11.98 4.08
CA ALA A 287 -29.22 10.78 3.53
C ALA A 287 -30.23 9.88 2.81
N ASP A 288 -29.71 8.93 2.03
CA ASP A 288 -30.52 7.86 1.47
C ASP A 288 -30.83 6.84 2.58
N GLY A 289 -32.09 6.79 3.00
CA GLY A 289 -32.51 5.91 4.11
C GLY A 289 -32.33 4.42 3.81
N VAL A 290 -32.50 3.98 2.56
CA VAL A 290 -32.34 2.57 2.18
C VAL A 290 -30.88 2.17 2.27
N ALA A 291 -30.00 2.96 1.63
CA ALA A 291 -28.57 2.70 1.65
C ALA A 291 -27.99 2.84 3.06
N LEU A 292 -28.42 3.85 3.83
CA LEU A 292 -27.91 4.09 5.17
C LEU A 292 -28.36 3.01 6.17
N SER A 293 -29.63 2.57 6.13
CA SER A 293 -30.08 1.45 6.96
C SER A 293 -29.35 0.15 6.62
N ALA A 294 -29.12 -0.14 5.33
CA ALA A 294 -28.32 -1.29 4.91
C ALA A 294 -26.86 -1.17 5.38
N ALA A 295 -26.24 0.01 5.26
CA ALA A 295 -24.90 0.26 5.76
C ALA A 295 -24.79 -0.04 7.26
N TRP A 296 -25.73 0.42 8.09
CA TRP A 296 -25.72 0.12 9.52
C TRP A 296 -25.98 -1.34 9.85
N ALA A 297 -26.85 -2.03 9.10
CA ALA A 297 -27.04 -3.48 9.25
C ALA A 297 -25.73 -4.24 8.97
N LEU A 298 -25.00 -3.85 7.92
CA LEU A 298 -23.71 -4.43 7.57
C LEU A 298 -22.64 -4.16 8.65
N MET A 299 -22.58 -2.92 9.16
CA MET A 299 -21.67 -2.55 10.25
C MET A 299 -21.99 -3.30 11.56
N GLY A 300 -23.28 -3.53 11.84
CA GLY A 300 -23.73 -4.37 12.95
C GLY A 300 -23.33 -5.83 12.79
N HIS A 301 -23.50 -6.40 11.59
CA HIS A 301 -23.04 -7.74 11.26
C HIS A 301 -21.52 -7.91 11.40
N ALA A 302 -20.75 -6.90 10.99
CA ALA A 302 -19.31 -6.88 11.20
C ALA A 302 -18.91 -6.68 12.68
N GLY A 303 -19.85 -6.39 13.57
CA GLY A 303 -19.65 -6.22 15.01
C GLY A 303 -19.00 -4.89 15.40
N VAL A 304 -19.03 -3.88 14.52
CA VAL A 304 -18.40 -2.56 14.74
C VAL A 304 -19.41 -1.45 15.08
N ALA A 305 -20.69 -1.77 15.01
CA ALA A 305 -21.77 -0.89 15.42
C ALA A 305 -22.83 -1.67 16.20
N ASP A 306 -23.48 -1.00 17.14
CA ASP A 306 -24.70 -1.52 17.74
C ASP A 306 -25.90 -0.89 17.04
N VAL A 307 -26.87 -1.72 16.70
CA VAL A 307 -28.15 -1.33 16.10
C VAL A 307 -29.24 -1.78 17.06
N ASP A 308 -30.19 -0.88 17.37
CA ASP A 308 -31.25 -1.22 18.32
C ASP A 308 -32.23 -2.25 17.73
N SER A 309 -33.07 -2.83 18.59
CA SER A 309 -33.99 -3.90 18.20
C SER A 309 -34.99 -3.51 17.11
N GLU A 310 -35.26 -2.20 16.96
CA GLU A 310 -36.15 -1.65 15.94
C GLU A 310 -35.41 -1.26 14.65
N GLY A 311 -34.07 -1.30 14.63
CA GLY A 311 -33.25 -0.90 13.50
C GLY A 311 -33.22 0.61 13.23
N ALA A 312 -33.72 1.41 14.17
CA ALA A 312 -33.96 2.83 13.99
C ALA A 312 -32.86 3.71 14.61
N ARG A 313 -32.16 3.19 15.62
CA ARG A 313 -31.05 3.89 16.27
C ARG A 313 -29.77 3.09 16.19
N VAL A 314 -28.66 3.82 16.10
CA VAL A 314 -27.32 3.26 15.88
C VAL A 314 -26.28 3.95 16.73
N GLN A 315 -25.22 3.22 17.07
CA GLN A 315 -23.99 3.77 17.65
C GLN A 315 -22.77 3.00 17.16
N LEU A 316 -21.63 3.69 17.04
CA LEU A 316 -20.34 2.99 16.94
C LEU A 316 -19.99 2.42 18.32
N ASN A 317 -19.69 1.13 18.38
CA ASN A 317 -19.17 0.52 19.59
C ASN A 317 -17.65 0.78 19.73
N GLU A 318 -17.03 0.23 20.77
CA GLU A 318 -15.60 0.43 21.01
C GLU A 318 -14.72 -0.11 19.88
N ALA A 319 -15.02 -1.33 19.39
CA ALA A 319 -14.32 -1.90 18.26
C ALA A 319 -14.45 -1.02 17.01
N GLY A 320 -15.64 -0.49 16.72
CA GLY A 320 -15.86 0.42 15.61
C GLY A 320 -15.05 1.71 15.71
N ARG A 321 -14.91 2.29 16.90
CA ARG A 321 -14.07 3.48 17.13
C ARG A 321 -12.57 3.20 16.88
N ILE A 322 -12.09 2.02 17.26
CA ILE A 322 -10.70 1.59 17.01
C ILE A 322 -10.49 1.29 15.51
N HIS A 323 -11.45 0.66 14.85
CA HIS A 323 -11.36 0.29 13.44
C HIS A 323 -11.49 1.48 12.50
N ARG A 324 -12.37 2.44 12.77
CA ARG A 324 -12.64 3.61 11.91
C ARG A 324 -11.38 4.27 11.33
N PRO A 325 -10.37 4.69 12.12
CA PRO A 325 -9.17 5.35 11.60
C PRO A 325 -8.24 4.44 10.77
N ILE A 326 -8.50 3.13 10.71
CA ILE A 326 -7.72 2.14 9.98
C ILE A 326 -8.50 1.62 8.77
N ALA A 327 -9.73 1.18 8.99
CA ALA A 327 -10.57 0.51 7.99
C ALA A 327 -10.94 1.44 6.84
N ALA A 328 -11.41 2.66 7.12
CA ALA A 328 -11.83 3.59 6.07
C ALA A 328 -10.65 4.02 5.16
N PRO A 329 -9.46 4.37 5.68
CA PRO A 329 -8.31 4.66 4.81
C PRO A 329 -7.84 3.47 3.97
N TYR A 330 -7.68 2.27 4.55
CA TYR A 330 -7.22 1.09 3.80
C TYR A 330 -8.23 0.67 2.74
N ALA A 331 -9.53 0.65 3.08
CA ALA A 331 -10.58 0.38 2.12
C ALA A 331 -10.67 1.47 1.04
N GLY A 332 -10.49 2.75 1.41
CA GLY A 332 -10.51 3.88 0.49
C GLY A 332 -9.41 3.84 -0.58
N LEU A 333 -8.23 3.31 -0.25
CA LEU A 333 -7.16 3.10 -1.21
C LEU A 333 -7.63 2.16 -2.34
N ALA A 334 -8.19 1.00 -2.00
CA ALA A 334 -8.72 0.05 -2.98
C ALA A 334 -10.03 0.53 -3.64
N ALA A 335 -10.97 1.06 -2.86
CA ALA A 335 -12.28 1.51 -3.33
C ALA A 335 -12.18 2.66 -4.34
N SER A 336 -11.13 3.50 -4.25
CA SER A 336 -10.88 4.56 -5.23
C SER A 336 -10.67 4.05 -6.66
N TYR A 337 -10.39 2.76 -6.86
CA TYR A 337 -10.25 2.12 -8.17
C TYR A 337 -11.48 1.32 -8.61
N LEU A 338 -12.60 1.35 -7.87
CA LEU A 338 -13.81 0.57 -8.21
C LEU A 338 -14.32 0.84 -9.64
N ARG A 339 -14.16 2.07 -10.14
CA ARG A 339 -14.49 2.42 -11.53
C ARG A 339 -13.66 1.65 -12.57
N THR A 340 -12.41 1.34 -12.25
CA THR A 340 -11.55 0.50 -13.08
C THR A 340 -11.99 -0.97 -12.99
N TYR A 341 -12.31 -1.45 -11.79
CA TYR A 341 -12.83 -2.80 -11.60
C TYR A 341 -14.20 -3.03 -12.26
N ALA A 342 -15.02 -1.98 -12.37
CA ALA A 342 -16.28 -2.00 -13.12
C ALA A 342 -16.09 -2.24 -14.64
N LEU A 343 -14.90 -1.93 -15.17
CA LEU A 343 -14.54 -2.14 -16.58
C LEU A 343 -13.47 -3.23 -16.76
N LEU A 344 -13.27 -4.10 -15.76
CA LEU A 344 -12.14 -5.04 -15.77
C LEU A 344 -12.11 -5.96 -17.00
N ASP A 345 -13.28 -6.38 -17.51
CA ASP A 345 -13.35 -7.18 -18.75
C ASP A 345 -12.80 -6.42 -19.98
N GLU A 346 -13.10 -5.12 -20.08
CA GLU A 346 -12.57 -4.24 -21.14
C GLU A 346 -11.05 -4.09 -21.00
N LEU A 347 -10.55 -3.89 -19.77
CA LEU A 347 -9.11 -3.79 -19.52
C LEU A 347 -8.36 -5.08 -19.88
N LEU A 348 -8.92 -6.24 -19.53
CA LEU A 348 -8.27 -7.53 -19.74
C LEU A 348 -8.37 -8.04 -21.18
N PHE A 349 -9.47 -7.76 -21.89
CA PHE A 349 -9.79 -8.40 -23.16
C PHE A 349 -10.17 -7.42 -24.30
N GLY A 350 -10.44 -6.15 -23.99
CA GLY A 350 -10.80 -5.07 -24.92
C GLY A 350 -9.71 -4.00 -25.00
N ASP A 351 -10.09 -2.72 -24.93
CA ASP A 351 -9.17 -1.59 -24.77
C ASP A 351 -8.53 -1.61 -23.36
N PRO A 352 -7.18 -1.76 -23.25
CA PRO A 352 -6.49 -1.78 -21.96
C PRO A 352 -6.43 -0.42 -21.26
N ASP A 353 -6.93 0.66 -21.87
CA ASP A 353 -6.98 2.01 -21.27
C ASP A 353 -8.30 2.75 -21.55
N PRO A 354 -9.46 2.17 -21.19
CA PRO A 354 -10.74 2.75 -21.56
C PRO A 354 -11.07 4.01 -20.76
N LEU A 355 -10.24 4.32 -19.75
CA LEU A 355 -10.46 5.36 -18.77
C LEU A 355 -9.40 6.46 -18.81
N ASP A 356 -8.45 6.43 -19.75
CA ASP A 356 -7.36 7.42 -19.85
C ASP A 356 -6.61 7.57 -18.52
N VAL A 357 -5.78 6.56 -18.21
CA VAL A 357 -4.98 6.50 -16.97
C VAL A 357 -4.18 7.78 -16.76
N ASP A 358 -3.62 8.36 -17.83
CA ASP A 358 -2.79 9.58 -17.78
C ASP A 358 -3.56 10.83 -17.34
N ARG A 359 -4.90 10.80 -17.40
CA ARG A 359 -5.79 11.87 -16.93
C ARG A 359 -6.56 11.51 -15.67
N ASP A 360 -6.08 10.52 -14.91
CA ASP A 360 -6.73 10.04 -13.68
C ASP A 360 -8.15 9.49 -13.89
N GLY A 361 -8.56 9.19 -15.13
CA GLY A 361 -9.92 8.68 -15.34
C GLY A 361 -10.10 7.24 -14.85
N HIS A 362 -9.05 6.57 -14.40
CA HIS A 362 -9.10 5.23 -13.80
C HIS A 362 -9.38 5.26 -12.28
N ILE A 363 -9.29 6.42 -11.63
CA ILE A 363 -9.35 6.55 -10.16
C ILE A 363 -10.34 7.64 -9.71
N ASP A 364 -10.95 7.47 -8.54
CA ASP A 364 -11.55 8.57 -7.78
C ASP A 364 -10.44 9.26 -6.97
N ARG A 365 -9.87 10.32 -7.55
CA ARG A 365 -8.76 11.05 -6.94
C ARG A 365 -9.13 11.68 -5.59
N VAL A 366 -10.40 12.03 -5.37
CA VAL A 366 -10.85 12.64 -4.12
C VAL A 366 -10.79 11.60 -2.99
N MET A 367 -11.39 10.44 -3.25
CA MET A 367 -11.36 9.31 -2.31
C MET A 367 -9.93 8.85 -2.07
N ASN A 368 -9.11 8.75 -3.12
CA ASN A 368 -7.72 8.33 -3.02
C ASN A 368 -6.89 9.27 -2.13
N VAL A 369 -7.03 10.60 -2.29
CA VAL A 369 -6.32 11.59 -1.46
C VAL A 369 -6.78 11.57 0.00
N TYR A 370 -8.08 11.41 0.24
CA TYR A 370 -8.61 11.23 1.59
C TYR A 370 -8.03 9.96 2.25
N ALA A 371 -8.05 8.84 1.52
CA ALA A 371 -7.56 7.56 1.98
C ALA A 371 -6.05 7.55 2.24
N SER A 372 -5.24 8.08 1.31
CA SER A 372 -3.78 8.14 1.46
C SER A 372 -3.36 9.04 2.63
N SER A 373 -4.09 10.13 2.84
CA SER A 373 -3.89 11.02 3.98
C SER A 373 -4.18 10.32 5.31
N GLY A 374 -5.21 9.46 5.38
CA GLY A 374 -5.50 8.65 6.57
C GLY A 374 -4.48 7.53 6.79
N ALA A 375 -4.19 6.74 5.76
CA ALA A 375 -3.37 5.53 5.86
C ALA A 375 -1.88 5.83 6.08
N GLY A 376 -1.36 6.91 5.47
CA GLY A 376 0.07 7.24 5.50
C GLY A 376 0.49 8.30 6.53
N SER A 377 -0.42 9.05 7.15
CA SER A 377 -0.03 10.23 7.96
C SER A 377 0.30 9.95 9.42
N GLY A 378 -0.10 8.81 10.00
CA GLY A 378 0.13 8.52 11.42
C GLY A 378 1.49 7.86 11.68
N PRO A 379 1.60 6.52 11.58
CA PRO A 379 2.82 5.79 11.92
C PRO A 379 4.04 6.20 11.09
N ALA A 380 3.90 6.27 9.76
CA ALA A 380 4.99 6.63 8.86
C ALA A 380 5.51 8.05 9.12
N SER A 381 4.62 9.04 9.27
CA SER A 381 5.04 10.43 9.58
C SER A 381 5.76 10.54 10.92
N ARG A 382 5.37 9.72 11.91
CA ARG A 382 6.06 9.68 13.21
C ARG A 382 7.45 9.05 13.09
N GLU A 383 7.60 7.95 12.36
CA GLU A 383 8.90 7.32 12.13
C GLU A 383 9.83 8.26 11.34
N ILE A 384 9.35 8.89 10.28
CA ILE A 384 10.12 9.88 9.51
C ILE A 384 10.64 10.99 10.43
N SER A 385 9.74 11.63 11.19
CA SER A 385 10.11 12.74 12.06
C SER A 385 11.10 12.33 13.15
N THR A 386 10.83 11.23 13.84
CA THR A 386 11.59 10.85 15.04
C THR A 386 12.87 10.06 14.76
N LYS A 387 12.94 9.33 13.64
CA LYS A 387 14.09 8.48 13.30
C LYS A 387 15.02 9.12 12.26
N ILE A 388 14.51 10.00 11.38
CA ILE A 388 15.31 10.59 10.29
C ILE A 388 15.44 12.11 10.43
N ILE A 389 14.32 12.85 10.47
CA ILE A 389 14.36 14.32 10.52
C ILE A 389 15.05 14.82 11.79
N ARG A 390 14.78 14.19 12.93
CA ARG A 390 15.46 14.49 14.20
C ARG A 390 16.99 14.36 14.08
N ARG A 391 17.49 13.27 13.49
CA ARG A 391 18.93 13.07 13.29
C ARG A 391 19.54 14.21 12.46
N LEU A 392 18.88 14.56 11.36
CA LEU A 392 19.38 15.55 10.40
C LEU A 392 19.29 17.00 10.90
N PHE A 393 18.29 17.36 11.69
CA PHE A 393 18.04 18.76 12.08
C PHE A 393 18.17 19.06 13.58
N ASP A 394 18.24 18.04 14.45
CA ASP A 394 18.49 18.20 15.90
C ASP A 394 19.90 17.73 16.30
N GLU A 395 20.28 16.52 15.87
CA GLU A 395 21.51 15.85 16.34
C GLU A 395 22.76 16.25 15.52
N THR A 396 22.60 16.46 14.21
CA THR A 396 23.69 16.93 13.33
C THR A 396 24.09 18.38 13.64
N PRO A 397 25.40 18.73 13.69
CA PRO A 397 25.87 20.11 13.87
C PRO A 397 25.25 21.08 12.86
N LEU A 398 24.84 22.28 13.31
CA LEU A 398 24.04 23.26 12.53
C LEU A 398 24.62 23.60 11.14
N ASP A 399 25.94 23.68 11.04
CA ASP A 399 26.70 23.99 9.83
C ASP A 399 26.82 22.81 8.85
N GLN A 400 26.46 21.60 9.28
CA GLN A 400 26.45 20.37 8.49
C GLN A 400 25.03 19.90 8.13
N GLN A 401 24.01 20.52 8.71
CA GLN A 401 22.61 20.20 8.42
C GLN A 401 22.24 20.55 6.98
N PRO A 402 21.19 19.91 6.41
CA PRO A 402 20.59 20.40 5.18
C PRO A 402 20.11 21.84 5.36
N ALA A 403 20.17 22.65 4.29
CA ALA A 403 19.61 24.00 4.30
C ALA A 403 18.08 23.99 4.41
N GLY A 404 17.44 22.88 4.02
CA GLY A 404 16.00 22.74 4.00
C GLY A 404 15.52 21.37 3.59
N ILE A 405 14.20 21.25 3.42
CA ILE A 405 13.51 20.05 2.96
C ILE A 405 12.83 20.38 1.62
N SER A 406 12.98 19.50 0.64
CA SER A 406 12.36 19.55 -0.67
C SER A 406 11.56 18.29 -0.91
N ASP A 407 10.24 18.43 -1.08
CA ASP A 407 9.33 17.32 -1.34
C ASP A 407 8.92 17.30 -2.81
N MET A 408 9.35 16.27 -3.54
CA MET A 408 8.96 16.05 -4.94
C MET A 408 7.68 15.22 -4.98
N GLY A 409 6.70 15.63 -5.79
CA GLY A 409 5.34 15.12 -5.75
C GLY A 409 4.62 15.51 -4.46
N CYS A 410 4.78 16.77 -4.02
CA CYS A 410 4.31 17.24 -2.72
C CYS A 410 2.77 17.21 -2.55
N GLY A 411 2.01 17.00 -3.64
CA GLY A 411 0.55 16.88 -3.56
C GLY A 411 -0.09 18.16 -3.01
N ASP A 412 -0.76 18.07 -1.86
CA ASP A 412 -1.35 19.23 -1.17
C ASP A 412 -0.40 19.92 -0.18
N GLY A 413 0.85 19.47 -0.06
CA GLY A 413 1.86 19.98 0.86
C GLY A 413 1.67 19.60 2.33
N SER A 414 0.67 18.79 2.68
CA SER A 414 0.36 18.47 4.08
C SER A 414 1.45 17.66 4.77
N ALA A 415 2.07 16.71 4.06
CA ALA A 415 3.18 15.92 4.61
C ALA A 415 4.41 16.79 4.84
N LEU A 416 4.84 17.56 3.83
CA LEU A 416 5.93 18.53 3.94
C LEU A 416 5.70 19.54 5.09
N ARG A 417 4.47 20.04 5.24
CA ARG A 417 4.12 20.94 6.34
C ARG A 417 4.39 20.31 7.70
N ARG A 418 3.98 19.06 7.92
CA ARG A 418 4.21 18.34 9.19
C ARG A 418 5.71 18.17 9.48
N LEU A 419 6.49 17.80 8.47
CA LEU A 419 7.95 17.66 8.62
C LEU A 419 8.60 19.01 8.96
N ALA A 420 8.24 20.09 8.24
CA ALA A 420 8.74 21.43 8.51
C ALA A 420 8.34 21.92 9.92
N GLN A 421 7.11 21.69 10.35
CA GLN A 421 6.64 22.02 11.70
C GLN A 421 7.45 21.28 12.77
N TYR A 422 7.72 19.99 12.57
CA TYR A 422 8.57 19.21 13.47
C TYR A 422 9.99 19.81 13.57
N VAL A 423 10.61 20.19 12.44
CA VAL A 423 11.91 20.88 12.45
C VAL A 423 11.84 22.19 13.26
N ILE A 424 10.83 23.02 12.99
CA ILE A 424 10.67 24.34 13.63
C ILE A 424 10.45 24.21 15.15
N GLN A 425 9.65 23.24 15.58
CA GLN A 425 9.16 23.15 16.96
C GLN A 425 9.99 22.23 17.85
N SER A 426 10.63 21.21 17.27
CA SER A 426 11.16 20.08 18.04
C SER A 426 12.65 19.81 17.81
N THR A 427 13.37 20.67 17.07
CA THR A 427 14.78 20.46 16.76
C THR A 427 15.67 21.65 17.10
N ARG A 428 16.99 21.41 17.18
CA ARG A 428 18.03 22.42 17.34
C ARG A 428 17.98 23.46 16.23
N ARG A 429 17.69 23.08 14.98
CA ARG A 429 17.50 24.00 13.87
C ARG A 429 16.41 25.04 14.16
N GLY A 430 15.26 24.60 14.67
CA GLY A 430 14.14 25.47 15.02
C GLY A 430 14.51 26.58 16.02
N ARG A 431 15.45 26.29 16.93
CA ARG A 431 15.98 27.26 17.90
C ARG A 431 16.97 28.28 17.31
N HIS A 432 17.43 28.10 16.07
CA HIS A 432 18.49 28.90 15.44
C HIS A 432 18.13 29.40 14.03
N LEU A 433 16.83 29.53 13.72
CA LEU A 433 16.35 29.95 12.39
C LEU A 433 16.84 31.34 11.94
N ALA A 434 17.27 32.20 12.88
CA ALA A 434 17.84 33.51 12.55
C ALA A 434 19.21 33.39 11.85
N ASP A 435 20.06 32.48 12.33
CA ASP A 435 21.41 32.27 11.80
C ASP A 435 21.44 31.17 10.73
N TYR A 436 20.55 30.19 10.85
CA TYR A 436 20.41 29.03 9.97
C TYR A 436 18.95 28.97 9.47
N PRO A 437 18.55 29.77 8.47
CA PRO A 437 17.17 29.79 7.98
C PRO A 437 16.78 28.46 7.33
N LEU A 438 15.53 28.02 7.50
CA LEU A 438 15.01 26.76 6.94
C LEU A 438 14.34 27.01 5.59
N ILE A 439 14.83 26.33 4.55
CA ILE A 439 14.17 26.30 3.25
C ILE A 439 13.12 25.17 3.22
N VAL A 440 11.94 25.45 2.69
CA VAL A 440 10.85 24.48 2.50
C VAL A 440 10.35 24.58 1.07
N ILE A 441 10.58 23.53 0.26
CA ILE A 441 10.16 23.49 -1.13
C ILE A 441 9.14 22.38 -1.36
N GLY A 442 7.94 22.76 -1.78
CA GLY A 442 6.99 21.82 -2.38
C GLY A 442 7.18 21.81 -3.90
N ALA A 443 7.47 20.66 -4.49
CA ALA A 443 7.62 20.50 -5.93
C ALA A 443 6.62 19.47 -6.46
N ASP A 444 5.98 19.80 -7.58
CA ASP A 444 5.02 18.90 -8.24
C ASP A 444 4.90 19.31 -9.71
N TYR A 445 4.66 18.37 -10.62
CA TYR A 445 4.45 18.68 -12.04
C TYR A 445 3.00 19.11 -12.32
N ASN A 446 2.07 18.78 -11.42
CA ASN A 446 0.65 19.11 -11.53
C ASN A 446 0.33 20.50 -10.95
N GLU A 447 -0.20 21.40 -11.79
CA GLU A 447 -0.57 22.77 -11.37
C GLU A 447 -1.59 22.80 -10.22
N SER A 448 -2.55 21.87 -10.21
CA SER A 448 -3.58 21.80 -9.16
C SER A 448 -3.00 21.38 -7.82
N ALA A 449 -2.06 20.42 -7.82
CA ALA A 449 -1.30 20.04 -6.62
C ALA A 449 -0.51 21.23 -6.08
N ARG A 450 0.29 21.89 -6.93
CA ARG A 450 1.05 23.08 -6.55
C ARG A 450 0.18 24.19 -5.96
N SER A 451 -1.00 24.45 -6.53
CA SER A 451 -1.93 25.45 -5.99
C SER A 451 -2.37 25.11 -4.56
N ARG A 452 -2.72 23.84 -4.28
CA ARG A 452 -3.08 23.40 -2.92
C ARG A 452 -1.89 23.46 -1.97
N ALA A 453 -0.71 23.02 -2.42
CA ALA A 453 0.52 23.10 -1.64
C ALA A 453 0.87 24.54 -1.26
N ALA A 454 0.70 25.51 -2.17
CA ALA A 454 0.94 26.92 -1.90
C ALA A 454 0.04 27.44 -0.76
N ASP A 455 -1.25 27.09 -0.79
CA ASP A 455 -2.20 27.45 0.27
C ASP A 455 -1.80 26.81 1.62
N THR A 456 -1.54 25.50 1.63
CA THR A 456 -1.16 24.73 2.83
C THR A 456 0.14 25.23 3.46
N LEU A 457 1.14 25.58 2.65
CA LEU A 457 2.47 25.97 3.13
C LEU A 457 2.57 27.48 3.43
N SER A 458 1.58 28.29 3.04
CA SER A 458 1.59 29.76 3.21
C SER A 458 1.81 30.20 4.66
N GLU A 459 1.27 29.45 5.63
CA GLU A 459 1.42 29.75 7.06
C GLU A 459 2.87 29.61 7.53
N LEU A 460 3.62 28.65 6.99
CA LEU A 460 5.04 28.47 7.32
C LEU A 460 5.87 29.66 6.90
N GLY A 461 5.51 30.33 5.80
CA GLY A 461 6.17 31.54 5.32
C GLY A 461 6.07 32.73 6.27
N ARG A 462 5.18 32.67 7.28
CA ARG A 462 5.06 33.70 8.31
C ARG A 462 6.02 33.49 9.49
N VAL A 463 6.67 32.33 9.59
CA VAL A 463 7.63 32.02 10.65
C VAL A 463 8.97 32.69 10.32
N PRO A 464 9.52 33.54 11.22
CA PRO A 464 10.82 34.18 10.99
C PRO A 464 11.94 33.16 10.73
N GLY A 465 12.70 33.37 9.66
CA GLY A 465 13.77 32.46 9.24
C GLY A 465 13.30 31.21 8.49
N VAL A 466 12.04 31.11 8.10
CA VAL A 466 11.53 30.06 7.20
C VAL A 466 11.26 30.63 5.82
N HIS A 467 11.72 29.94 4.78
CA HIS A 467 11.59 30.35 3.38
C HIS A 467 10.88 29.28 2.57
N VAL A 468 9.64 29.57 2.16
CA VAL A 468 8.79 28.64 1.44
C VAL A 468 8.80 28.95 -0.06
N ARG A 469 8.89 27.91 -0.89
CA ARG A 469 8.62 27.98 -2.33
C ARG A 469 7.78 26.79 -2.78
N VAL A 470 6.97 27.02 -3.80
CA VAL A 470 6.32 25.94 -4.55
C VAL A 470 6.80 26.02 -5.99
N ILE A 471 7.33 24.92 -6.52
CA ILE A 471 8.08 24.88 -7.78
C ILE A 471 7.43 23.86 -8.73
N ASP A 472 7.36 24.22 -10.01
CA ASP A 472 7.02 23.28 -11.09
C ASP A 472 8.25 22.43 -11.41
N ALA A 473 8.14 21.12 -11.16
CA ALA A 473 9.23 20.19 -11.41
C ALA A 473 8.71 18.76 -11.59
N ASP A 474 9.49 17.96 -12.32
CA ASP A 474 9.20 16.56 -12.63
C ASP A 474 10.28 15.68 -11.98
N ILE A 475 9.86 14.59 -11.34
CA ILE A 475 10.78 13.68 -10.69
C ILE A 475 11.80 13.07 -11.67
N SER A 476 11.44 12.92 -12.95
CA SER A 476 12.34 12.40 -13.99
C SER A 476 13.43 13.39 -14.42
N GLN A 477 13.38 14.66 -14.00
CA GLN A 477 14.27 15.72 -14.51
C GLN A 477 14.98 16.49 -13.37
N PRO A 478 15.83 15.82 -12.56
CA PRO A 478 16.49 16.45 -11.41
C PRO A 478 17.36 17.65 -11.76
N ASP A 479 18.02 17.66 -12.92
CA ASP A 479 18.83 18.80 -13.36
C ASP A 479 17.98 20.04 -13.63
N ARG A 480 16.82 19.88 -14.28
CA ARG A 480 15.88 21.00 -14.48
C ARG A 480 15.28 21.46 -13.15
N TYR A 481 15.07 20.54 -12.21
CA TYR A 481 14.61 20.91 -10.89
C TYR A 481 15.67 21.75 -10.14
N ASP A 482 16.95 21.37 -10.21
CA ASP A 482 18.05 22.16 -9.64
C ASP A 482 18.17 23.57 -10.26
N GLU A 483 17.97 23.69 -11.58
CA GLU A 483 17.88 24.99 -12.26
C GLU A 483 16.71 25.83 -11.72
N ALA A 484 15.53 25.21 -11.53
CA ALA A 484 14.35 25.90 -10.99
C ALA A 484 14.55 26.33 -9.52
N VAL A 485 15.20 25.51 -8.70
CA VAL A 485 15.60 25.88 -7.32
C VAL A 485 16.56 27.06 -7.35
N THR A 486 17.56 27.04 -8.24
CA THR A 486 18.50 28.16 -8.42
C THR A 486 17.78 29.45 -8.82
N ALA A 487 16.79 29.37 -9.71
CA ALA A 487 16.02 30.50 -10.18
C ALA A 487 14.95 31.01 -9.17
N SER A 488 14.66 30.27 -8.10
CA SER A 488 13.61 30.58 -7.12
C SER A 488 13.90 31.81 -6.23
N GLY A 489 15.12 32.33 -6.29
CA GLY A 489 15.62 33.41 -5.44
C GLY A 489 15.96 33.00 -4.00
N LEU A 490 15.89 31.71 -3.68
CA LEU A 490 16.37 31.17 -2.40
C LEU A 490 17.90 31.23 -2.34
N THR A 491 18.43 31.52 -1.15
CA THR A 491 19.89 31.62 -0.94
C THR A 491 20.32 30.82 0.28
N VAL A 492 21.55 30.33 0.25
CA VAL A 492 22.21 29.63 1.36
C VAL A 492 23.51 30.34 1.72
N LYS A 493 23.92 30.23 2.98
CA LYS A 493 25.20 30.74 3.46
C LYS A 493 26.31 29.75 3.07
N ALA A 494 27.33 30.23 2.37
CA ALA A 494 28.52 29.46 2.06
C ALA A 494 29.49 29.39 3.25
N MET A 495 30.47 28.48 3.19
CA MET A 495 31.49 28.28 4.23
C MET A 495 32.28 29.55 4.55
N ASP A 496 32.51 30.41 3.55
CA ASP A 496 33.21 31.70 3.69
C ASP A 496 32.33 32.83 4.24
N GLY A 497 31.06 32.53 4.55
CA GLY A 497 30.08 33.50 5.05
C GLY A 497 29.34 34.28 3.96
N SER A 498 29.71 34.13 2.68
CA SER A 498 28.98 34.73 1.56
C SER A 498 27.62 34.06 1.35
N ARG A 499 26.73 34.71 0.58
CA ARG A 499 25.45 34.12 0.15
C ARG A 499 25.53 33.73 -1.31
N ARG A 500 25.07 32.52 -1.62
CA ARG A 500 24.88 32.04 -3.00
C ARG A 500 23.47 31.54 -3.20
N ALA A 501 23.05 31.38 -4.46
CA ALA A 501 21.79 30.72 -4.78
C ALA A 501 21.76 29.30 -4.17
N ALA A 502 20.58 28.92 -3.67
CA ALA A 502 20.32 27.56 -3.22
C ALA A 502 20.37 26.60 -4.42
N ARG A 503 20.91 25.42 -4.18
CA ARG A 503 20.93 24.30 -5.12
C ARG A 503 20.15 23.14 -4.54
N LEU A 504 19.71 22.22 -5.38
CA LEU A 504 19.07 20.99 -4.97
C LEU A 504 19.97 20.19 -4.03
N GLY A 505 21.29 20.18 -4.30
CA GLY A 505 22.32 19.63 -3.43
C GLY A 505 22.42 20.20 -2.01
N ASP A 506 21.76 21.33 -1.71
CA ASP A 506 21.73 21.91 -0.35
C ASP A 506 20.58 21.36 0.51
N LEU A 507 19.67 20.59 -0.07
CA LEU A 507 18.40 20.19 0.56
C LEU A 507 18.37 18.69 0.85
N LEU A 508 17.59 18.31 1.85
CA LEU A 508 17.11 16.93 1.99
C LEU A 508 15.95 16.74 1.00
N HIS A 509 16.05 15.73 0.15
CA HIS A 509 14.97 15.36 -0.78
C HIS A 509 14.05 14.35 -0.14
N THR A 510 12.75 14.51 -0.33
CA THR A 510 11.75 13.53 0.11
C THR A 510 10.97 12.99 -1.08
N PHE A 511 10.92 11.67 -1.21
CA PHE A 511 10.06 10.94 -2.16
C PHE A 511 9.12 10.07 -1.35
N MET A 512 7.86 10.47 -1.23
CA MET A 512 6.87 9.74 -0.44
C MET A 512 5.86 9.05 -1.37
N PHE A 513 5.95 7.73 -1.48
CA PHE A 513 5.11 6.87 -2.32
C PHE A 513 5.08 7.32 -3.79
N LEU A 514 6.24 7.68 -4.33
CA LEU A 514 6.36 8.32 -5.65
C LEU A 514 7.24 7.58 -6.64
N VAL A 515 8.23 6.80 -6.19
CA VAL A 515 9.20 6.18 -7.11
C VAL A 515 8.54 5.08 -7.96
N HIS A 516 7.57 4.33 -7.40
CA HIS A 516 6.74 3.40 -8.16
C HIS A 516 5.76 4.09 -9.13
N ASN A 517 5.45 5.37 -8.94
CA ASN A 517 4.54 6.16 -9.79
C ASN A 517 5.24 6.85 -10.96
N ARG A 518 6.55 6.64 -11.12
CA ARG A 518 7.33 7.25 -12.21
C ARG A 518 6.87 6.74 -13.59
N ARG A 519 7.11 7.55 -14.61
CA ARG A 519 6.98 7.12 -16.01
C ARG A 519 8.22 6.35 -16.43
N LEU A 520 8.01 5.32 -17.24
CA LEU A 520 9.07 4.49 -17.79
C LEU A 520 9.77 5.22 -18.95
N ASP A 521 11.07 5.45 -18.83
CA ASP A 521 11.93 5.98 -19.91
C ASP A 521 12.55 4.83 -20.72
N VAL A 522 12.78 3.67 -20.08
CA VAL A 522 13.43 2.49 -20.69
C VAL A 522 12.44 1.35 -20.89
N ARG A 523 12.16 1.02 -22.16
CA ARG A 523 11.22 -0.06 -22.51
C ARG A 523 11.85 -1.23 -23.25
N ARG A 524 12.89 -0.98 -24.04
CA ARG A 524 13.49 -2.01 -24.89
C ARG A 524 14.45 -2.89 -24.09
N GLY A 525 14.37 -4.20 -24.29
CA GLY A 525 15.23 -5.16 -23.62
C GLY A 525 16.73 -4.93 -23.84
N ASP A 526 17.14 -4.52 -25.05
CA ASP A 526 18.53 -4.21 -25.38
C ASP A 526 19.05 -2.96 -24.66
N ALA A 527 18.21 -1.93 -24.52
CA ALA A 527 18.52 -0.74 -23.75
C ALA A 527 18.62 -1.05 -22.24
N ALA A 528 17.70 -1.87 -21.71
CA ALA A 528 17.76 -2.34 -20.33
C ALA A 528 19.02 -3.17 -20.05
N ASP A 529 19.39 -4.08 -20.96
CA ASP A 529 20.61 -4.89 -20.87
C ASP A 529 21.86 -3.99 -20.81
N ALA A 530 21.96 -2.97 -21.68
CA ALA A 530 23.06 -2.02 -21.69
C ALA A 530 23.17 -1.20 -20.38
N ILE A 531 22.03 -0.80 -19.81
CA ILE A 531 21.98 -0.08 -18.54
C ILE A 531 22.44 -0.97 -17.38
N LEU A 532 21.90 -2.19 -17.28
CA LEU A 532 22.30 -3.15 -16.25
C LEU A 532 23.79 -3.47 -16.34
N GLU A 533 24.32 -3.71 -17.55
CA GLU A 533 25.74 -3.97 -17.76
C GLU A 533 26.60 -2.78 -17.31
N ARG A 534 26.20 -1.54 -17.67
CA ARG A 534 26.91 -0.32 -17.26
C ARG A 534 27.01 -0.20 -15.74
N TYR A 535 25.89 -0.36 -15.03
CA TYR A 535 25.87 -0.21 -13.57
C TYR A 535 26.53 -1.37 -12.84
N LEU A 536 26.43 -2.61 -13.35
CA LEU A 536 27.18 -3.74 -12.82
C LEU A 536 28.71 -3.55 -12.93
N ARG A 537 29.19 -2.86 -13.97
CA ARG A 537 30.63 -2.54 -14.10
C ARG A 537 31.11 -1.47 -13.13
N GLN A 538 30.20 -0.63 -12.63
CA GLN A 538 30.51 0.54 -11.80
C GLN A 538 30.22 0.35 -10.32
N VAL A 539 29.33 -0.59 -9.96
CA VAL A 539 28.92 -0.82 -8.58
C VAL A 539 30.08 -1.33 -7.72
N ASP A 540 30.15 -0.85 -6.48
CA ASP A 540 31.09 -1.37 -5.49
C ASP A 540 30.73 -2.82 -5.13
N ARG A 541 31.70 -3.74 -5.29
CA ARG A 541 31.46 -5.18 -5.08
C ARG A 541 31.20 -5.52 -3.61
N THR A 542 31.73 -4.73 -2.68
CA THR A 542 31.53 -4.96 -1.24
C THR A 542 30.09 -4.66 -0.85
N HIS A 543 29.59 -3.50 -1.26
CA HIS A 543 28.18 -3.13 -1.08
C HIS A 543 27.24 -4.12 -1.77
N LEU A 544 27.53 -4.47 -3.04
CA LEU A 544 26.72 -5.45 -3.78
C LEU A 544 26.68 -6.81 -3.07
N ARG A 545 27.81 -7.28 -2.53
CA ARG A 545 27.88 -8.53 -1.76
C ARG A 545 27.01 -8.47 -0.51
N GLY A 546 27.08 -7.38 0.26
CA GLY A 546 26.23 -7.21 1.44
C GLY A 546 24.73 -7.26 1.12
N VAL A 547 24.31 -6.68 -0.02
CA VAL A 547 22.93 -6.76 -0.50
C VAL A 547 22.57 -8.18 -0.96
N VAL A 548 23.44 -8.84 -1.73
CA VAL A 548 23.21 -10.23 -2.18
C VAL A 548 23.12 -11.21 -1.02
N GLU A 549 24.02 -11.14 -0.04
CA GLU A 549 24.00 -12.01 1.14
C GLU A 549 22.75 -11.81 1.99
N ARG A 550 22.25 -10.58 2.08
CA ARG A 550 21.08 -10.24 2.89
C ARG A 550 19.75 -10.59 2.22
N TYR A 551 19.63 -10.36 0.92
CA TYR A 551 18.35 -10.39 0.20
C TYR A 551 18.24 -11.55 -0.79
N TYR A 552 19.36 -12.07 -1.30
CA TYR A 552 19.42 -13.14 -2.29
C TYR A 552 20.32 -14.32 -1.87
N PRO A 553 20.27 -14.78 -0.59
CA PRO A 553 21.15 -15.82 -0.12
C PRO A 553 20.97 -17.11 -0.93
N GLY A 554 22.07 -17.59 -1.52
CA GLY A 554 22.08 -18.78 -2.38
C GLY A 554 21.41 -18.62 -3.76
N GLN A 555 20.87 -17.43 -4.07
CA GLN A 555 20.22 -17.14 -5.36
C GLN A 555 21.15 -16.37 -6.32
N LEU A 556 22.01 -15.49 -5.80
CA LEU A 556 23.01 -14.76 -6.55
C LEU A 556 24.39 -14.95 -5.90
N THR A 557 25.45 -14.85 -6.70
CA THR A 557 26.83 -14.87 -6.22
C THR A 557 27.63 -13.73 -6.84
N VAL A 558 28.34 -12.98 -6.00
CA VAL A 558 29.19 -11.86 -6.43
C VAL A 558 30.61 -12.36 -6.67
N SER A 559 31.07 -12.34 -7.92
CA SER A 559 32.45 -12.66 -8.28
C SER A 559 33.38 -11.49 -7.92
N ASP A 560 34.61 -11.80 -7.50
CA ASP A 560 35.69 -10.82 -7.30
C ASP A 560 36.54 -10.58 -8.56
N ASP A 561 36.61 -11.56 -9.46
CA ASP A 561 37.55 -11.54 -10.58
C ASP A 561 36.89 -11.36 -11.95
N ALA A 562 35.60 -11.67 -12.08
CA ALA A 562 34.91 -11.59 -13.37
C ALA A 562 34.70 -10.14 -13.84
N ALA A 563 34.57 -9.93 -15.15
CA ALA A 563 34.37 -8.59 -15.72
C ALA A 563 33.04 -7.93 -15.28
N LEU A 564 32.01 -8.74 -15.04
CA LEU A 564 30.79 -8.35 -14.35
C LEU A 564 30.75 -9.10 -13.00
N PRO A 565 30.40 -8.44 -11.89
CA PRO A 565 30.31 -9.09 -10.59
C PRO A 565 29.21 -10.16 -10.55
N ILE A 566 28.14 -10.01 -11.34
CA ILE A 566 27.06 -10.98 -11.50
C ILE A 566 26.78 -11.11 -13.01
N PRO A 567 26.60 -12.31 -13.57
CA PRO A 567 26.21 -12.49 -14.97
C PRO A 567 24.86 -11.82 -15.29
N LEU A 568 24.72 -11.26 -16.48
CA LEU A 568 23.53 -10.50 -16.87
C LEU A 568 22.24 -11.37 -16.83
N ASP A 569 22.30 -12.64 -17.20
CA ASP A 569 21.14 -13.54 -17.13
C ASP A 569 20.75 -13.90 -15.68
N GLU A 570 21.69 -13.86 -14.74
CA GLU A 570 21.41 -14.08 -13.32
C GLU A 570 20.77 -12.83 -12.70
N ILE A 571 21.31 -11.63 -12.97
CA ILE A 571 20.73 -10.40 -12.44
C ILE A 571 19.30 -10.18 -12.97
N LYS A 572 19.04 -10.51 -14.24
CA LYS A 572 17.69 -10.39 -14.83
C LYS A 572 16.68 -11.32 -14.15
N ARG A 573 17.10 -12.52 -13.74
CA ARG A 573 16.26 -13.48 -13.01
C ARG A 573 16.01 -13.09 -11.55
N ALA A 574 16.76 -12.14 -11.01
CA ALA A 574 16.51 -11.56 -9.70
C ALA A 574 15.30 -10.60 -9.71
N PHE A 575 15.01 -9.97 -10.85
CA PHE A 575 13.88 -9.05 -11.05
C PHE A 575 12.68 -9.79 -11.68
N ARG A 576 11.83 -10.38 -10.84
CA ARG A 576 10.83 -11.38 -11.23
C ARG A 576 9.46 -10.82 -11.52
N VAL A 577 9.08 -9.72 -10.88
CA VAL A 577 7.75 -9.12 -11.03
C VAL A 577 7.64 -8.40 -12.37
N ALA A 578 6.62 -8.74 -13.16
CA ALA A 578 6.26 -7.96 -14.34
C ALA A 578 5.27 -6.85 -14.00
N TYR A 579 5.21 -5.85 -14.88
CA TYR A 579 4.34 -4.69 -14.77
C TYR A 579 3.58 -4.47 -16.08
N SER A 580 2.74 -3.45 -16.09
CA SER A 580 2.04 -3.01 -17.30
C SER A 580 2.27 -1.53 -17.56
N ASP A 581 2.42 -1.18 -18.83
CA ASP A 581 2.39 0.20 -19.30
C ASP A 581 1.34 0.37 -20.43
N ALA A 582 1.35 1.52 -21.11
CA ALA A 582 0.40 1.84 -22.19
C ALA A 582 0.53 0.93 -23.43
N GLU A 583 1.70 0.32 -23.61
CA GLU A 583 2.05 -0.49 -24.76
C GLU A 583 2.09 -2.01 -24.41
N GLY A 584 1.87 -2.40 -23.16
CA GLY A 584 1.71 -3.80 -22.73
C GLY A 584 2.55 -4.22 -21.53
N LEU A 585 2.97 -5.49 -21.51
CA LEU A 585 3.75 -6.05 -20.41
C LEU A 585 5.17 -5.48 -20.37
N VAL A 586 5.64 -5.14 -19.18
CA VAL A 586 7.01 -4.70 -18.91
C VAL A 586 7.70 -5.75 -18.01
N PRO A 587 8.74 -6.45 -18.49
CA PRO A 587 9.49 -7.40 -17.66
C PRO A 587 10.16 -6.71 -16.46
N GLY A 588 10.29 -7.42 -15.35
CA GLY A 588 10.85 -6.86 -14.11
C GLY A 588 12.23 -6.24 -14.27
N TYR A 589 13.13 -6.91 -14.99
CA TYR A 589 14.48 -6.39 -15.22
C TYR A 589 14.51 -5.11 -16.07
N VAL A 590 13.49 -4.88 -16.91
CA VAL A 590 13.37 -3.64 -17.71
C VAL A 590 12.94 -2.49 -16.80
N ALA A 591 11.92 -2.72 -15.97
CA ALA A 591 11.48 -1.75 -14.96
C ALA A 591 12.59 -1.46 -13.92
N ALA A 592 13.40 -2.46 -13.58
CA ALA A 592 14.55 -2.28 -12.70
C ALA A 592 15.68 -1.47 -13.36
N ALA A 593 16.03 -1.76 -14.62
CA ALA A 593 17.02 -0.98 -15.36
C ALA A 593 16.62 0.50 -15.45
N ASP A 594 15.35 0.76 -15.75
CA ASP A 594 14.76 2.10 -15.72
C ASP A 594 14.91 2.76 -14.35
N LEU A 595 14.53 2.06 -13.27
CA LEU A 595 14.66 2.55 -11.89
C LEU A 595 16.10 2.90 -11.54
N ILE A 596 17.06 2.04 -11.90
CA ILE A 596 18.49 2.22 -11.63
C ILE A 596 18.99 3.50 -12.31
N ASP A 597 18.69 3.68 -13.60
CA ASP A 597 19.10 4.88 -14.35
C ASP A 597 18.41 6.14 -13.83
N PHE A 598 17.12 6.06 -13.51
CA PHE A 598 16.34 7.12 -12.90
C PHE A 598 16.95 7.59 -11.56
N VAL A 599 17.21 6.68 -10.62
CA VAL A 599 17.77 7.04 -9.31
C VAL A 599 19.22 7.52 -9.42
N ALA A 600 20.01 6.96 -10.34
CA ALA A 600 21.38 7.39 -10.55
C ALA A 600 21.48 8.84 -11.05
N ARG A 601 20.51 9.35 -11.82
CA ARG A 601 20.43 10.76 -12.23
C ARG A 601 20.22 11.71 -11.05
N TRP A 602 19.58 11.22 -9.99
CA TRP A 602 19.37 11.99 -8.77
C TRP A 602 20.62 12.06 -7.90
N LYS A 603 21.45 11.01 -7.87
CA LYS A 603 22.64 10.88 -7.00
C LYS A 603 23.50 12.16 -6.86
N PRO A 604 23.85 12.92 -7.91
CA PRO A 604 24.64 14.15 -7.78
C PRO A 604 23.98 15.24 -6.92
N HIS A 605 22.66 15.18 -6.75
CA HIS A 605 21.85 16.17 -6.03
C HIS A 605 21.54 15.78 -4.57
N ALA A 606 21.85 14.56 -4.11
CA ALA A 606 21.62 14.14 -2.71
C ALA A 606 22.87 14.13 -1.84
N LYS A 607 23.51 15.29 -1.73
CA LYS A 607 24.56 15.48 -0.72
C LYS A 607 24.05 15.18 0.70
N HIS A 608 22.81 15.58 1.00
CA HIS A 608 22.18 15.39 2.30
C HIS A 608 21.24 14.18 2.37
N GLY A 609 21.26 13.33 1.33
CA GLY A 609 20.47 12.11 1.23
C GLY A 609 19.10 12.27 0.58
N PHE A 610 18.47 11.12 0.33
CA PHE A 610 17.13 10.92 -0.20
C PHE A 610 16.28 10.22 0.85
N LEU A 611 15.41 10.95 1.53
CA LEU A 611 14.37 10.32 2.33
C LEU A 611 13.33 9.69 1.39
N VAL A 612 13.38 8.38 1.23
CA VAL A 612 12.41 7.63 0.44
C VAL A 612 11.47 6.87 1.37
N VAL A 613 10.17 7.08 1.16
CA VAL A 613 9.10 6.25 1.71
C VAL A 613 8.50 5.51 0.53
N GLU A 614 8.65 4.18 0.49
CA GLU A 614 8.21 3.41 -0.67
C GLU A 614 7.36 2.20 -0.29
N GLY A 615 6.28 1.98 -1.04
CA GLY A 615 5.43 0.80 -0.98
C GLY A 615 5.99 -0.35 -1.81
N HIS A 616 5.80 -1.56 -1.32
CA HIS A 616 6.33 -2.78 -1.89
C HIS A 616 5.26 -3.88 -1.92
N SER A 617 5.38 -4.78 -2.89
CA SER A 617 4.55 -5.97 -2.98
C SER A 617 5.45 -7.21 -3.06
N PRO A 618 5.25 -8.23 -2.21
CA PRO A 618 6.08 -9.41 -2.22
C PRO A 618 5.90 -10.21 -3.52
N TRP A 619 6.86 -11.08 -3.83
CA TRP A 619 6.66 -12.08 -4.86
C TRP A 619 5.63 -13.12 -4.40
N ALA A 620 4.66 -13.44 -5.26
CA ALA A 620 3.57 -14.36 -4.89
C ALA A 620 4.08 -15.74 -4.45
N ALA A 621 5.15 -16.25 -5.08
CA ALA A 621 5.72 -17.53 -4.69
C ALA A 621 6.33 -17.53 -3.28
N SER A 622 6.71 -16.36 -2.75
CA SER A 622 7.17 -16.22 -1.37
C SER A 622 6.02 -16.33 -0.36
N LEU A 623 4.78 -16.09 -0.79
CA LEU A 623 3.58 -16.21 0.06
C LEU A 623 2.96 -17.60 0.05
N LEU A 624 3.33 -18.46 -0.92
CA LEU A 624 2.85 -19.83 -0.98
C LEU A 624 3.29 -20.58 0.28
N ASP A 625 2.32 -21.15 0.99
CA ASP A 625 2.54 -21.97 2.18
C ASP A 625 2.15 -23.42 1.86
N ASP A 626 2.98 -24.38 2.26
CA ASP A 626 2.67 -25.81 2.17
C ASP A 626 1.54 -26.20 3.15
N ALA A 627 1.25 -25.34 4.13
CA ALA A 627 0.48 -25.69 5.32
C ALA A 627 -0.99 -25.27 5.31
N ILE A 628 -1.74 -25.63 4.25
CA ILE A 628 -3.23 -25.62 4.30
C ILE A 628 -3.78 -26.74 5.23
N ALA A 629 -2.91 -27.39 6.02
CA ALA A 629 -3.22 -28.59 6.79
C ALA A 629 -3.75 -28.34 8.22
N ASP A 630 -3.72 -27.10 8.74
CA ASP A 630 -4.21 -26.79 10.10
C ASP A 630 -5.45 -25.87 10.07
N PRO A 631 -6.66 -26.39 10.37
CA PRO A 631 -7.88 -25.61 10.36
C PRO A 631 -7.83 -24.41 11.32
N GLY A 632 -8.03 -23.20 10.77
CA GLY A 632 -8.04 -21.97 11.57
C GLY A 632 -6.67 -21.28 11.68
N ARG A 633 -5.62 -21.78 11.03
CA ARG A 633 -4.35 -21.05 10.89
C ARG A 633 -4.50 -19.91 9.87
N TRP A 634 -3.89 -18.76 10.16
CA TRP A 634 -3.82 -17.65 9.20
C TRP A 634 -2.73 -17.93 8.16
N THR A 635 -3.04 -17.65 6.90
CA THR A 635 -2.05 -17.62 5.83
C THR A 635 -1.25 -16.31 5.88
N ARG A 636 -0.06 -16.30 5.27
CA ARG A 636 0.71 -15.05 5.10
C ARG A 636 -0.11 -13.99 4.37
N THR A 637 -0.87 -14.40 3.35
CA THR A 637 -1.81 -13.56 2.60
C THR A 637 -2.81 -12.85 3.50
N GLU A 638 -3.39 -13.54 4.49
CA GLU A 638 -4.38 -12.94 5.38
C GLU A 638 -3.74 -12.01 6.43
N GLN A 639 -2.44 -12.15 6.70
CA GLN A 639 -1.68 -11.30 7.63
C GLN A 639 -1.00 -10.10 6.96
N LEU A 640 -0.98 -10.05 5.63
CA LEU A 640 -0.26 -9.05 4.85
C LEU A 640 -1.20 -8.28 3.90
N PRO A 641 -0.95 -6.98 3.68
CA PRO A 641 -1.72 -6.15 2.75
C PRO A 641 -1.43 -6.43 1.26
N ALA A 642 -0.84 -7.58 0.91
CA ALA A 642 -0.25 -7.80 -0.41
C ALA A 642 -1.28 -7.76 -1.56
N VAL A 643 -2.47 -8.34 -1.36
CA VAL A 643 -3.49 -8.51 -2.41
C VAL A 643 -4.11 -7.17 -2.81
N PHE A 644 -4.68 -6.40 -1.87
CA PHE A 644 -5.28 -5.10 -2.22
C PHE A 644 -4.24 -4.12 -2.74
N ASN A 645 -3.04 -4.12 -2.15
CA ASN A 645 -1.96 -3.24 -2.54
C ASN A 645 -1.54 -3.48 -4.00
N TRP A 646 -1.32 -4.74 -4.36
CA TRP A 646 -1.07 -5.11 -5.75
C TRP A 646 -2.25 -4.73 -6.66
N GLY A 647 -3.48 -5.02 -6.21
CA GLY A 647 -4.73 -4.77 -6.93
C GLY A 647 -4.93 -3.32 -7.37
N MET A 648 -4.55 -2.36 -6.54
CA MET A 648 -4.65 -0.94 -6.90
C MET A 648 -3.55 -0.48 -7.86
N HIS A 649 -2.41 -1.17 -7.93
CA HIS A 649 -1.24 -0.72 -8.68
C HIS A 649 -1.10 -1.37 -10.06
N PHE A 650 -1.46 -2.65 -10.22
CA PHE A 650 -1.35 -3.31 -11.53
C PHE A 650 -2.31 -2.71 -12.57
N VAL A 651 -3.47 -2.20 -12.13
CA VAL A 651 -4.48 -1.59 -13.02
C VAL A 651 -4.19 -0.13 -13.38
N SER A 652 -3.14 0.46 -12.82
CA SER A 652 -2.90 1.91 -12.88
C SER A 652 -1.50 2.28 -13.38
N ARG A 653 -0.80 1.33 -14.03
CA ARG A 653 0.54 1.52 -14.62
C ARG A 653 1.60 1.95 -13.61
N GLN A 654 1.56 1.36 -12.42
CA GLN A 654 2.52 1.60 -11.35
C GLN A 654 3.53 0.45 -11.24
N PHE A 655 4.77 0.77 -10.88
CA PHE A 655 5.91 -0.13 -10.85
C PHE A 655 6.32 -0.51 -9.43
N MET A 656 5.39 -1.12 -8.68
CA MET A 656 5.61 -1.49 -7.28
C MET A 656 6.45 -2.76 -7.16
N ALA A 657 7.74 -2.57 -6.89
CA ALA A 657 8.70 -3.65 -6.77
C ALA A 657 8.65 -4.35 -5.41
N PRO A 658 8.96 -5.66 -5.37
CA PRO A 658 9.40 -6.33 -4.15
C PRO A 658 10.53 -5.57 -3.47
N PHE A 659 10.58 -5.63 -2.15
CA PHE A 659 11.54 -4.84 -1.37
C PHE A 659 12.99 -5.25 -1.64
N ASP A 660 13.26 -6.54 -1.77
CA ASP A 660 14.57 -7.08 -2.17
C ASP A 660 14.99 -6.59 -3.56
N GLU A 661 14.08 -6.60 -4.53
CA GLU A 661 14.31 -6.06 -5.88
C GLU A 661 14.62 -4.55 -5.83
N PHE A 662 13.85 -3.80 -5.04
CA PHE A 662 14.10 -2.37 -4.85
C PHE A 662 15.49 -2.12 -4.23
N MET A 663 15.86 -2.86 -3.19
CA MET A 663 17.17 -2.74 -2.54
C MET A 663 18.33 -3.08 -3.48
N LEU A 664 18.17 -4.08 -4.34
CA LEU A 664 19.14 -4.41 -5.38
C LEU A 664 19.28 -3.28 -6.41
N ALA A 665 18.16 -2.70 -6.86
CA ALA A 665 18.18 -1.56 -7.78
C ALA A 665 18.87 -0.32 -7.17
N MET A 666 18.56 0.02 -5.91
CA MET A 666 19.21 1.13 -5.20
C MET A 666 20.72 0.92 -5.08
N CYS A 667 21.14 -0.31 -4.77
CA CYS A 667 22.56 -0.69 -4.69
C CYS A 667 23.27 -0.55 -6.04
N LEU A 668 22.67 -1.05 -7.13
CA LEU A 668 23.22 -0.92 -8.48
C LEU A 668 23.31 0.54 -8.93
N ALA A 669 22.41 1.42 -8.47
CA ALA A 669 22.49 2.87 -8.67
C ALA A 669 23.59 3.55 -7.82
N GLY A 670 24.29 2.78 -6.98
CA GLY A 670 25.36 3.26 -6.13
C GLY A 670 24.88 4.02 -4.89
N LEU A 671 23.71 3.65 -4.37
CA LEU A 671 23.11 4.17 -3.14
C LEU A 671 22.93 3.07 -2.10
N SER A 672 23.04 3.44 -0.83
CA SER A 672 22.69 2.61 0.32
C SER A 672 21.87 3.40 1.33
N PRO A 673 21.04 2.74 2.15
CA PRO A 673 20.48 3.37 3.34
C PRO A 673 21.63 3.84 4.23
N ARG A 674 21.56 5.09 4.71
CA ARG A 674 22.53 5.62 5.68
C ARG A 674 22.52 4.81 6.98
N ASP A 675 21.34 4.39 7.41
CA ASP A 675 21.10 3.71 8.68
C ASP A 675 20.06 2.58 8.51
N ALA A 676 19.36 2.24 9.60
CA ALA A 676 18.27 1.28 9.58
C ALA A 676 17.12 1.69 8.64
N ILE A 677 16.51 0.68 8.03
CA ILE A 677 15.29 0.82 7.24
C ILE A 677 14.11 0.69 8.21
N HIS A 678 13.24 1.69 8.20
CA HIS A 678 12.03 1.76 9.00
C HIS A 678 10.79 1.44 8.14
N GLY A 679 9.59 1.57 8.72
CA GLY A 679 8.32 1.18 8.13
C GLY A 679 7.76 -0.07 8.80
N ARG A 680 6.55 0.07 9.35
CA ARG A 680 5.75 -0.99 9.98
C ARG A 680 4.25 -0.69 9.88
N ILE A 681 3.44 -1.73 9.77
CA ILE A 681 1.97 -1.64 9.81
C ILE A 681 1.49 -1.61 11.26
N HIS A 682 2.04 -2.51 12.08
CA HIS A 682 1.63 -2.72 13.46
C HIS A 682 2.33 -1.78 14.44
N PRO A 683 1.79 -1.58 15.67
CA PRO A 683 2.44 -0.77 16.70
C PRO A 683 3.91 -1.19 16.99
N GLU A 684 4.74 -0.23 17.44
CA GLU A 684 6.15 -0.47 17.72
C GLU A 684 6.32 -1.58 18.77
N GLY A 685 7.10 -2.62 18.44
CA GLY A 685 7.33 -3.79 19.28
C GLY A 685 6.55 -5.05 18.86
N PHE A 686 5.50 -4.94 18.04
CA PHE A 686 4.78 -6.11 17.54
C PHE A 686 5.54 -6.82 16.39
N PRO A 687 5.70 -8.16 16.41
CA PRO A 687 6.46 -8.90 15.40
C PRO A 687 5.63 -9.22 14.14
N GLY A 688 5.25 -8.18 13.39
CA GLY A 688 4.54 -8.34 12.12
C GLY A 688 5.40 -8.95 11.01
N PRO A 689 4.88 -9.88 10.17
CA PRO A 689 5.61 -10.42 9.03
C PRO A 689 6.09 -9.34 8.04
N ASP A 690 5.43 -8.18 7.98
CA ASP A 690 5.82 -7.01 7.17
C ASP A 690 7.19 -6.41 7.55
N LEU A 691 7.78 -6.85 8.67
CA LEU A 691 9.13 -6.46 9.06
C LEU A 691 10.23 -7.31 8.40
N LEU A 692 9.88 -8.50 7.89
CA LEU A 692 10.79 -9.38 7.16
C LEU A 692 11.02 -8.85 5.75
N ASN A 693 12.22 -9.08 5.20
CA ASN A 693 12.61 -8.50 3.91
C ASN A 693 11.71 -9.01 2.78
N GLU A 694 11.33 -10.29 2.85
CA GLU A 694 10.58 -11.03 1.84
C GLU A 694 9.12 -10.56 1.73
N TYR A 695 8.59 -9.94 2.80
CA TYR A 695 7.17 -9.58 2.94
C TYR A 695 6.95 -8.10 3.21
N ARG A 696 8.01 -7.31 3.18
CA ARG A 696 7.95 -5.89 3.55
C ARG A 696 6.92 -5.18 2.70
N PHE A 697 5.98 -4.50 3.36
CA PHE A 697 4.92 -3.75 2.71
C PHE A 697 5.35 -2.32 2.36
N PHE A 698 6.13 -1.68 3.22
CA PHE A 698 6.74 -0.39 2.89
C PHE A 698 8.07 -0.20 3.62
N SER A 699 8.90 0.67 3.08
CA SER A 699 10.19 1.06 3.64
C SER A 699 10.27 2.57 3.82
N ILE A 700 10.95 3.00 4.89
CA ILE A 700 11.31 4.39 5.14
C ILE A 700 12.81 4.42 5.41
N ALA A 701 13.57 5.09 4.55
CA ALA A 701 15.01 5.25 4.76
C ALA A 701 15.55 6.53 4.11
N ASP A 702 16.67 7.01 4.65
CA ASP A 702 17.50 8.05 4.04
C ASP A 702 18.61 7.38 3.22
N TYR A 703 18.53 7.45 1.89
CA TYR A 703 19.49 6.85 0.97
C TYR A 703 20.58 7.83 0.57
N VAL A 704 21.82 7.37 0.55
CA VAL A 704 23.01 8.18 0.29
C VAL A 704 23.95 7.46 -0.66
N ALA A 705 24.84 8.19 -1.32
CA ALA A 705 25.92 7.59 -2.09
C ALA A 705 26.85 6.78 -1.17
N PHE A 706 27.44 5.68 -1.66
CA PHE A 706 28.35 4.83 -0.89
C PHE A 706 29.46 5.62 -0.17
N ASP A 707 30.11 6.56 -0.86
CA ASP A 707 31.17 7.41 -0.28
C ASP A 707 30.69 8.24 0.94
N ALA A 708 29.39 8.52 1.03
CA ALA A 708 28.77 9.25 2.13
C ALA A 708 28.08 8.34 3.17
N ALA A 709 27.98 7.03 2.90
CA ALA A 709 27.51 6.01 3.84
C ALA A 709 28.67 5.51 4.73
N ASP A 710 29.87 5.43 4.17
CA ASP A 710 31.09 4.97 4.85
C ASP A 710 31.76 6.07 5.70
N ALA A 711 31.26 7.30 5.64
CA ALA A 711 31.75 8.49 6.34
C ALA A 711 30.89 8.84 7.56
#